data_AF-A0A420YKR3-F1
#
_entry.id   AF-A0A420YKR3-F1
#
_cell.length_a   1.000
_cell.length_b   1.000
_cell.length_c   1.000
_cell.angle_alpha   90.00
_cell.angle_beta   90.00
_cell.angle_gamma   90.00
#
_symmetry.space_group_name_H-M   'P 1'
#
loop_
_entity.id
_entity.type
_entity.pdbx_description
1 polymer ?
#
loop_
_entity_poly.entity_id
_entity_poly.type
_entity_poly.pdbx_seq_one_letter_code
_entity_poly.pdbx_strand_id
1 'polypeptide(L)'
;MMRVQRALMDGRPKDCPPCFNCHLPVYSCGQYASCNNYTGKCDCPDGFGGDDCLQPLCGSLTRGLDRPPREGDACECDAGWTGINCNVCTEDRACDALMQTGDGGVCYQRGEVVKHNYQMCDVTNKAIRDLLGEKVPQVTFDCKEEDKKCDFQFWVANRESFMCHLDECESSADLNEKKNSTSYKCNKIACECIPDRMLCGENGSVDIGDFLAEEIRGPATFRCLQEGGGTNKCAFEEPAMNDLINQMFGDNSIFLTCRSGECLYKTEVPGYSHPVPKINTPLIAGIIAGCSLFLVAVILGMWYLNRRKFQYQLISLDDSDDEAVKLMTDHKPASLFFEDVSYYLNGKQILSGIQGVAHPGELMAVMGASGAGKTTFLDILARKNKRGQVSGNFYVNGEKVSDTEYKNVIGFVDQEDTMLPTLTVHETILTSALLRLPRDMSRGAKEQRVFEVEKQLGIYHIRDSLIGSEEGKGRGISGGEKRRVGIACELVTSPSILFLDEPTSGLDAYNAFNVVECLVTLAKTYKRTVIFTIHQPRSNIVALFDRLVLLAQGQTVYSGPFHQCQEYFQQTGYNCPPGFNIADYLVDLTMHASSLTSYDDGTITTDAASSVGPSSTRAVKSIASVSIASVGDDSGAEASSSLLRPKQKRRDSVRTKLERELFTRRKTQQTPDTAASSDAGDDLLGGYKLQTQTPHIVPPRDSEDPDDAPPSAFGNDLDALVHSYIESDIAGTIHDEIRQAIADAQNSNGQNANGNGVNGNVPHSSSIGKGYTRLGYWGQFKILSQRTWRNLYRNPMLMLTHYAIAILLAVFSGFLFYGLTSDIPGFQNRLGLFFFVLALFGFSTLTSLNVFSAERLLFVRERANGYYSPLTYFAAKVIFDIVPLRVIPPILLGAIIYPMTGLVPDVSHFFIFMLVLVLFNLAAAAICLFIGIVCKDGSVANLIGSLVMLFSLLFAGLLLNHNAIPPAAIWLQWLSIFHYGFEALIVNEVSHLTLVDKKYGLDITVPGAAILSSFGFNNGAMWWDIINLGVFGAVFIVLAYAAMHTLLVEKSLLGKESGGVEIDSPPVGVPLLLLRELDWQASPPQVLSSWGCPWRPAPRSFVIRAQRRVRQSTRHHAHATRV
;
A
#
# COMPACT_ATOMS: atom_id res chain seq x y z
N MET A 1 33.08 51.58 52.36
CA MET A 1 32.38 50.37 52.85
C MET A 1 31.73 50.57 54.22
N MET A 2 32.46 50.72 55.34
CA MET A 2 31.91 50.71 56.72
C MET A 2 30.56 51.43 56.99
N ARG A 3 30.27 52.60 56.38
CA ARG A 3 28.96 53.27 56.55
C ARG A 3 27.76 52.48 55.99
N VAL A 4 27.94 51.79 54.87
CA VAL A 4 26.92 50.87 54.30
C VAL A 4 26.78 49.63 55.18
N GLN A 5 27.91 49.16 55.74
CA GLN A 5 27.99 47.99 56.61
C GLN A 5 27.25 48.18 57.94
N ARG A 6 27.18 49.41 58.49
CA ARG A 6 26.29 49.74 59.62
C ARG A 6 24.82 49.85 59.21
N ALA A 7 24.52 50.52 58.09
CA ALA A 7 23.15 50.70 57.62
C ALA A 7 22.40 49.38 57.31
N LEU A 8 23.13 48.29 57.04
CA LEU A 8 22.57 46.93 56.89
C LEU A 8 22.40 46.16 58.22
N MET A 9 22.99 46.64 59.32
CA MET A 9 22.97 45.98 60.64
C MET A 9 21.94 46.59 61.61
N ASP A 10 21.66 47.90 61.51
CA ASP A 10 20.84 48.66 62.47
C ASP A 10 19.36 48.23 62.58
N GLY A 11 18.89 47.28 61.74
CA GLY A 11 17.53 46.74 61.76
C GLY A 11 17.39 45.29 62.23
N ARG A 12 18.46 44.65 62.73
CA ARG A 12 18.50 43.19 62.93
C ARG A 12 18.33 42.75 64.41
N PRO A 13 17.62 41.64 64.70
CA PRO A 13 17.69 40.98 66.01
C PRO A 13 19.14 40.59 66.36
N LYS A 14 19.53 40.76 67.63
CA LYS A 14 20.92 40.61 68.08
C LYS A 14 21.47 39.18 67.92
N ASP A 15 20.59 38.19 67.89
CA ASP A 15 20.92 36.76 67.88
C ASP A 15 20.94 36.16 66.46
N CYS A 16 20.92 37.00 65.42
CA CYS A 16 20.83 36.56 64.02
C CYS A 16 22.20 36.66 63.32
N PRO A 17 22.89 35.54 63.00
CA PRO A 17 24.23 35.55 62.40
C PRO A 17 24.21 36.02 60.94
N PRO A 18 25.27 36.64 60.39
CA PRO A 18 25.26 37.15 59.02
C PRO A 18 24.97 36.03 58.01
N CYS A 19 24.25 36.36 56.94
CA CYS A 19 24.09 35.44 55.82
C CYS A 19 25.44 35.29 55.13
N PHE A 20 25.79 34.06 54.71
CA PHE A 20 27.02 33.83 53.98
C PHE A 20 27.07 34.72 52.73
N ASN A 21 28.22 35.38 52.52
CA ASN A 21 28.49 36.11 51.28
C ASN A 21 30.01 36.23 51.09
N CYS A 22 30.56 35.53 50.11
CA CYS A 22 32.01 35.46 49.87
C CYS A 22 32.67 36.76 49.36
N HIS A 23 31.91 37.84 49.15
CA HIS A 23 32.46 39.19 48.94
C HIS A 23 32.68 39.96 50.26
N LEU A 24 32.29 39.39 51.41
CA LEU A 24 32.57 39.96 52.74
C LEU A 24 33.84 39.32 53.32
N PRO A 25 34.79 40.10 53.89
CA PRO A 25 36.07 39.58 54.40
C PRO A 25 35.96 38.79 55.73
N VAL A 26 34.79 38.20 56.00
CA VAL A 26 34.49 37.29 57.11
C VAL A 26 34.12 35.89 56.55
N TYR A 27 33.97 35.77 55.23
CA TYR A 27 33.60 34.55 54.52
C TYR A 27 34.56 34.33 53.34
N SER A 28 35.38 33.29 53.41
CA SER A 28 36.14 32.76 52.27
C SER A 28 35.32 31.67 51.55
N CYS A 29 35.74 31.33 50.33
CA CYS A 29 35.34 30.09 49.67
C CYS A 29 36.37 29.01 49.94
N GLY A 30 35.94 27.85 50.41
CA GLY A 30 36.78 26.65 50.45
C GLY A 30 37.05 26.10 49.04
N GLN A 31 37.99 25.15 48.95
CA GLN A 31 38.38 24.48 47.70
C GLN A 31 38.81 25.45 46.58
N TYR A 32 39.37 26.61 46.97
CA TYR A 32 39.73 27.73 46.08
C TYR A 32 38.60 28.16 45.10
N ALA A 33 37.35 27.85 45.45
CA ALA A 33 36.19 28.05 44.58
C ALA A 33 35.94 29.53 44.29
N SER A 34 35.47 29.82 43.07
CA SER A 34 35.15 31.19 42.67
C SER A 34 33.92 31.72 43.41
N CYS A 35 34.01 32.96 43.91
CA CYS A 35 32.87 33.65 44.50
C CYS A 35 31.90 34.13 43.41
N ASN A 36 30.66 33.65 43.42
CA ASN A 36 29.66 33.93 42.40
C ASN A 36 29.09 35.35 42.53
N ASN A 37 29.43 36.22 41.57
CA ASN A 37 29.05 37.63 41.54
C ASN A 37 27.52 37.92 41.57
N TYR A 38 26.67 36.93 41.34
CA TYR A 38 25.21 37.11 41.32
C TYR A 38 24.52 36.58 42.58
N THR A 39 25.01 35.49 43.17
CA THR A 39 24.41 34.87 44.36
C THR A 39 25.14 35.24 45.66
N GLY A 40 26.41 35.61 45.58
CA GLY A 40 27.30 35.77 46.72
C GLY A 40 27.71 34.46 47.40
N LYS A 41 27.38 33.30 46.80
CA LYS A 41 27.83 31.97 47.23
C LYS A 41 29.07 31.54 46.44
N CYS A 42 29.73 30.49 46.90
CA CYS A 42 30.86 29.90 46.20
C CYS A 42 30.38 28.90 45.13
N ASP A 43 31.04 28.90 43.97
CA ASP A 43 30.76 27.95 42.87
C ASP A 43 31.58 26.67 43.08
N CYS A 44 31.02 25.69 43.80
CA CYS A 44 31.76 24.55 44.34
C CYS A 44 32.23 23.52 43.30
N PRO A 45 33.42 22.92 43.49
CA PRO A 45 33.88 21.80 42.67
C PRO A 45 33.12 20.50 42.97
N ASP A 46 33.20 19.55 42.04
CA ASP A 46 32.50 18.27 42.11
C ASP A 46 32.81 17.50 43.41
N GLY A 47 31.77 17.18 44.17
CA GLY A 47 31.90 16.49 45.47
C GLY A 47 31.88 17.42 46.68
N PHE A 48 31.80 18.74 46.48
CA PHE A 48 31.62 19.72 47.54
C PHE A 48 30.37 20.59 47.32
N GLY A 49 29.85 21.14 48.41
CA GLY A 49 28.65 21.97 48.42
C GLY A 49 28.52 22.76 49.72
N GLY A 50 27.30 23.18 50.02
CA GLY A 50 27.03 24.25 50.99
C GLY A 50 27.11 25.62 50.34
N ASP A 51 27.15 26.69 51.13
CA ASP A 51 27.30 28.06 50.62
C ASP A 51 28.79 28.45 50.48
N ASP A 52 29.66 27.74 51.20
CA ASP A 52 31.10 27.96 51.40
C ASP A 52 32.02 26.92 50.75
N CYS A 53 31.45 25.86 50.17
CA CYS A 53 32.15 24.70 49.58
C CYS A 53 32.96 23.84 50.58
N LEU A 54 32.71 23.94 51.88
CA LEU A 54 33.37 23.11 52.91
C LEU A 54 32.56 21.87 53.30
N GLN A 55 31.38 21.66 52.72
CA GLN A 55 30.53 20.49 53.00
C GLN A 55 30.71 19.41 51.91
N PRO A 56 31.23 18.21 52.23
CA PRO A 56 31.36 17.13 51.27
C PRO A 56 30.00 16.53 50.88
N LEU A 57 29.87 16.10 49.62
CA LEU A 57 28.68 15.52 49.03
C LEU A 57 28.87 14.03 48.68
N CYS A 58 27.77 13.28 48.72
CA CYS A 58 27.72 11.83 48.48
C CYS A 58 26.93 11.49 47.21
N GLY A 59 26.72 10.19 46.94
CA GLY A 59 26.19 9.73 45.65
C GLY A 59 27.15 10.02 44.48
N SER A 60 26.82 9.52 43.30
CA SER A 60 27.64 9.62 42.10
C SER A 60 27.65 10.99 41.42
N LEU A 61 28.68 11.24 40.59
CA LEU A 61 28.71 12.38 39.65
C LEU A 61 27.49 12.42 38.72
N THR A 62 26.88 11.27 38.41
CA THR A 62 25.68 11.18 37.54
C THR A 62 24.46 11.96 38.08
N ARG A 63 24.44 12.28 39.38
CA ARG A 63 23.40 13.12 40.00
C ARG A 63 23.63 14.62 39.83
N GLY A 64 24.81 15.05 39.36
CA GLY A 64 25.17 16.45 39.17
C GLY A 64 24.99 17.29 40.44
N LEU A 65 24.10 18.28 40.40
CA LEU A 65 23.80 19.18 41.52
C LEU A 65 22.85 18.58 42.58
N ASP A 66 22.15 17.48 42.28
CA ASP A 66 21.21 16.81 43.22
C ASP A 66 21.92 15.79 44.14
N ARG A 67 23.20 16.02 44.43
CA ARG A 67 24.02 15.17 45.31
C ARG A 67 23.77 15.51 46.79
N PRO A 68 23.39 14.54 47.63
CA PRO A 68 23.09 14.81 49.04
C PRO A 68 24.36 15.17 49.83
N PRO A 69 24.29 16.08 50.82
CA PRO A 69 25.39 16.33 51.74
C PRO A 69 25.68 15.11 52.62
N ARG A 70 26.92 14.98 53.09
CA ARG A 70 27.32 13.87 53.97
C ARG A 70 26.76 14.05 55.39
N GLU A 71 25.87 13.15 55.79
CA GLU A 71 25.21 13.18 57.12
C GLU A 71 25.97 12.40 58.22
N GLY A 72 27.07 11.71 57.88
CA GLY A 72 27.85 10.91 58.83
C GLY A 72 29.35 10.84 58.51
N ASP A 73 30.05 9.90 59.15
CA ASP A 73 31.52 9.79 59.04
C ASP A 73 32.00 9.36 57.65
N ALA A 74 31.18 8.64 56.87
CA ALA A 74 31.49 8.21 55.50
C ALA A 74 30.33 8.51 54.54
N CYS A 75 30.63 8.62 53.24
CA CYS A 75 29.60 8.76 52.21
C CYS A 75 29.02 7.41 51.77
N GLU A 76 27.73 7.41 51.47
CA GLU A 76 27.10 6.36 50.67
C GLU A 76 27.25 6.70 49.17
N CYS A 77 27.85 5.79 48.40
CA CYS A 77 28.07 5.96 46.96
C CYS A 77 27.09 5.08 46.16
N ASP A 78 26.68 5.56 44.99
CA ASP A 78 25.91 4.73 44.05
C ASP A 78 26.75 3.57 43.52
N ALA A 79 26.11 2.52 43.02
CA ALA A 79 26.78 1.38 42.42
C ALA A 79 27.75 1.81 41.30
N GLY A 80 28.99 1.31 41.37
CA GLY A 80 30.05 1.68 40.42
C GLY A 80 30.84 2.96 40.76
N TRP A 81 30.67 3.54 41.96
CA TRP A 81 31.36 4.75 42.42
C TRP A 81 32.01 4.59 43.80
N THR A 82 33.11 5.33 44.06
CA THR A 82 33.89 5.22 45.31
C THR A 82 34.70 6.49 45.65
N GLY A 83 35.39 6.48 46.79
CA GLY A 83 36.14 7.61 47.36
C GLY A 83 35.37 8.39 48.42
N ILE A 84 36.06 9.25 49.21
CA ILE A 84 35.45 10.01 50.33
C ILE A 84 34.24 10.83 49.87
N ASN A 85 34.34 11.46 48.69
CA ASN A 85 33.27 12.23 48.04
C ASN A 85 32.67 11.48 46.83
N CYS A 86 32.75 10.15 46.75
CA CYS A 86 32.15 9.31 45.69
C CYS A 86 32.46 9.68 44.22
N ASN A 87 33.53 10.45 43.94
CA ASN A 87 33.86 10.93 42.59
C ASN A 87 34.60 9.91 41.70
N VAL A 88 35.13 8.81 42.26
CA VAL A 88 35.96 7.85 41.51
C VAL A 88 35.09 6.72 40.96
N CYS A 89 35.01 6.57 39.64
CA CYS A 89 34.30 5.44 39.03
C CYS A 89 35.04 4.10 39.28
N THR A 90 34.30 2.98 39.31
CA THR A 90 34.87 1.63 39.44
C THR A 90 34.43 0.67 38.33
N GLU A 91 33.37 0.98 37.59
CA GLU A 91 32.80 0.14 36.52
C GLU A 91 32.44 0.99 35.29
N ASP A 92 32.62 0.46 34.08
CA ASP A 92 32.28 1.16 32.82
C ASP A 92 30.83 1.66 32.79
N ARG A 93 29.90 0.80 33.23
CA ARG A 93 28.45 1.09 33.28
C ARG A 93 28.10 2.27 34.19
N ALA A 94 28.96 2.60 35.16
CA ALA A 94 28.77 3.74 36.03
C ALA A 94 28.87 5.08 35.27
N CYS A 95 29.61 5.08 34.14
CA CYS A 95 29.84 6.22 33.27
C CYS A 95 28.76 6.40 32.18
N ASP A 96 27.92 5.40 31.88
CA ASP A 96 26.92 5.45 30.80
C ASP A 96 25.98 6.66 30.90
N ALA A 97 25.57 7.02 32.13
CA ALA A 97 24.69 8.18 32.38
C ALA A 97 25.37 9.55 32.22
N LEU A 98 26.69 9.60 32.00
CA LEU A 98 27.43 10.80 31.62
C LEU A 98 27.62 10.92 30.09
N MET A 99 27.23 9.89 29.33
CA MET A 99 27.30 9.88 27.86
C MET A 99 25.99 10.40 27.25
N GLN A 100 26.06 11.13 26.13
CA GLN A 100 24.90 11.76 25.50
C GLN A 100 23.87 10.77 24.94
N THR A 101 24.29 9.53 24.66
CA THR A 101 23.42 8.43 24.22
C THR A 101 22.83 7.63 25.38
N GLY A 102 23.35 7.81 26.61
CA GLY A 102 23.02 6.98 27.77
C GLY A 102 23.67 5.60 27.78
N ASP A 103 24.67 5.37 26.91
CA ASP A 103 25.43 4.12 26.79
C ASP A 103 26.88 4.35 26.31
N GLY A 104 27.72 3.31 26.42
CA GLY A 104 29.07 3.30 25.83
C GLY A 104 30.13 4.03 26.65
N GLY A 105 29.85 4.33 27.93
CA GLY A 105 30.83 4.89 28.85
C GLY A 105 31.92 3.89 29.23
N VAL A 106 33.12 4.40 29.51
CA VAL A 106 34.27 3.61 29.98
C VAL A 106 34.88 4.30 31.19
N CYS A 107 35.18 3.53 32.23
CA CYS A 107 35.86 4.02 33.43
C CYS A 107 37.37 3.84 33.27
N TYR A 108 38.08 4.91 32.94
CA TYR A 108 39.53 4.93 32.74
C TYR A 108 40.27 4.99 34.09
N GLN A 109 40.92 3.89 34.46
CA GLN A 109 41.58 3.69 35.76
C GLN A 109 43.13 3.66 35.68
N ARG A 110 43.72 4.37 34.70
CA ARG A 110 45.19 4.42 34.55
C ARG A 110 45.85 5.58 35.28
N GLY A 111 45.11 6.58 35.74
CA GLY A 111 45.65 7.72 36.48
C GLY A 111 46.46 8.68 35.63
N GLU A 112 46.17 8.71 34.33
CA GLU A 112 46.50 9.74 33.36
C GLU A 112 45.21 10.54 33.14
N VAL A 113 45.29 11.87 33.04
CA VAL A 113 44.11 12.71 32.82
C VAL A 113 43.87 12.90 31.32
N VAL A 114 42.61 12.82 30.90
CA VAL A 114 42.20 13.11 29.51
C VAL A 114 41.29 14.35 29.46
N LYS A 115 40.44 14.54 30.48
CA LYS A 115 39.58 15.69 30.73
C LYS A 115 39.58 16.06 32.21
N HIS A 116 39.16 15.14 33.08
CA HIS A 116 39.08 15.29 34.54
C HIS A 116 39.23 13.92 35.22
N ASN A 117 40.37 13.68 35.87
CA ASN A 117 40.72 12.42 36.54
C ASN A 117 40.67 12.59 38.06
N TYR A 118 39.84 11.79 38.74
CA TYR A 118 39.75 11.75 40.19
C TYR A 118 40.54 10.59 40.77
N GLN A 119 41.34 10.83 41.81
CA GLN A 119 42.09 9.78 42.51
C GLN A 119 41.79 9.81 44.02
N MET A 120 41.51 8.62 44.57
CA MET A 120 41.35 8.36 46.00
C MET A 120 42.54 7.54 46.49
N CYS A 121 43.20 7.96 47.58
CA CYS A 121 44.46 7.40 48.06
C CYS A 121 44.45 7.11 49.56
N ASP A 122 44.99 5.95 49.95
CA ASP A 122 45.36 5.65 51.35
C ASP A 122 46.82 6.02 51.59
N VAL A 123 47.13 6.67 52.73
CA VAL A 123 48.52 7.02 53.09
C VAL A 123 49.24 5.80 53.66
N THR A 124 50.43 5.50 53.14
CA THR A 124 51.18 4.27 53.44
C THR A 124 52.43 4.46 54.29
N ASN A 125 52.90 5.70 54.46
CA ASN A 125 53.98 6.05 55.40
C ASN A 125 53.68 5.49 56.80
N LYS A 126 54.52 4.58 57.29
CA LYS A 126 54.28 3.90 58.57
C LYS A 126 54.27 4.89 59.74
N ALA A 127 55.22 5.83 59.76
CA ALA A 127 55.35 6.81 60.83
C ALA A 127 54.16 7.80 60.91
N ILE A 128 53.60 8.20 59.77
CA ILE A 128 52.37 9.04 59.73
C ILE A 128 51.18 8.27 60.30
N ARG A 129 51.04 6.98 59.97
CA ARG A 129 50.00 6.12 60.54
C ARG A 129 50.20 5.86 62.03
N ASP A 130 51.44 5.59 62.47
CA ASP A 130 51.76 5.36 63.88
C ASP A 130 51.51 6.62 64.74
N LEU A 131 51.69 7.84 64.18
CA LEU A 131 51.34 9.11 64.84
C LEU A 131 49.82 9.32 65.00
N LEU A 132 49.04 9.00 63.97
CA LEU A 132 47.58 9.24 63.95
C LEU A 132 46.77 8.11 64.61
N GLY A 133 47.41 6.96 64.87
CA GLY A 133 46.82 5.84 65.60
C GLY A 133 45.65 5.20 64.86
N GLU A 134 44.46 5.24 65.46
CA GLU A 134 43.23 4.71 64.84
C GLU A 134 42.60 5.69 63.82
N LYS A 135 42.99 6.97 63.81
CA LYS A 135 42.51 7.94 62.81
C LYS A 135 43.17 7.66 61.46
N VAL A 136 42.44 7.06 60.51
CA VAL A 136 42.99 6.71 59.18
C VAL A 136 43.35 7.96 58.36
N PRO A 137 44.60 8.11 57.88
CA PRO A 137 44.99 9.16 56.94
C PRO A 137 44.73 8.75 55.49
N GLN A 138 44.08 9.65 54.74
CA GLN A 138 43.75 9.48 53.33
C GLN A 138 43.99 10.77 52.54
N VAL A 139 44.10 10.67 51.23
CA VAL A 139 44.31 11.78 50.30
C VAL A 139 43.34 11.66 49.13
N THR A 140 42.75 12.77 48.69
CA THR A 140 42.20 12.89 47.34
C THR A 140 43.13 13.74 46.48
N PHE A 141 43.29 13.35 45.23
CA PHE A 141 44.05 14.08 44.23
C PHE A 141 43.27 14.07 42.92
N ASP A 142 42.82 15.23 42.47
CA ASP A 142 42.08 15.39 41.22
C ASP A 142 42.79 16.37 40.30
N CYS A 143 42.60 16.21 38.99
CA CYS A 143 43.27 16.99 37.95
C CYS A 143 42.34 17.21 36.77
N LYS A 144 42.28 18.46 36.27
CA LYS A 144 41.50 18.85 35.08
C LYS A 144 42.42 19.41 34.00
N GLU A 145 42.47 18.74 32.84
CA GLU A 145 43.41 19.07 31.74
C GLU A 145 43.05 20.38 31.03
N GLU A 146 41.75 20.72 30.95
CA GLU A 146 41.28 21.97 30.30
C GLU A 146 41.88 23.23 30.94
N ASP A 147 41.95 23.26 32.29
CA ASP A 147 42.47 24.40 33.05
C ASP A 147 43.93 24.22 33.51
N LYS A 148 44.53 23.05 33.28
CA LYS A 148 45.87 22.64 33.75
C LYS A 148 46.08 22.78 35.26
N LYS A 149 45.05 22.42 36.02
CA LYS A 149 45.01 22.49 37.48
C LYS A 149 44.82 21.12 38.09
N CYS A 150 45.35 20.96 39.30
CA CYS A 150 45.09 19.80 40.15
C CYS A 150 44.90 20.27 41.59
N ASP A 151 44.12 19.53 42.37
CA ASP A 151 43.93 19.79 43.79
C ASP A 151 44.33 18.56 44.61
N PHE A 152 44.95 18.79 45.76
CA PHE A 152 45.43 17.78 46.69
C PHE A 152 44.84 18.07 48.07
N GLN A 153 44.03 17.15 48.60
CA GLN A 153 43.35 17.32 49.89
C GLN A 153 43.77 16.21 50.85
N PHE A 154 44.16 16.58 52.07
CA PHE A 154 44.58 15.64 53.11
C PHE A 154 43.47 15.44 54.15
N TRP A 155 43.10 14.18 54.39
CA TRP A 155 41.99 13.78 55.22
C TRP A 155 42.47 12.91 56.38
N VAL A 156 41.91 13.14 57.58
CA VAL A 156 42.15 12.32 58.76
C VAL A 156 40.82 11.89 59.35
N ALA A 157 40.58 10.58 59.44
CA ALA A 157 39.30 9.99 59.82
C ALA A 157 38.12 10.62 59.04
N ASN A 158 38.25 10.65 57.70
CA ASN A 158 37.29 11.21 56.74
C ASN A 158 36.97 12.71 56.92
N ARG A 159 37.62 13.43 57.86
CA ARG A 159 37.54 14.89 57.98
C ARG A 159 38.75 15.51 57.29
N GLU A 160 38.48 16.43 56.37
CA GLU A 160 39.51 17.21 55.71
C GLU A 160 40.30 18.03 56.76
N SER A 161 41.61 18.07 56.59
CA SER A 161 42.57 18.80 57.43
C SER A 161 43.06 20.04 56.70
N PHE A 162 43.73 19.84 55.57
CA PHE A 162 44.22 20.91 54.70
C PHE A 162 44.06 20.53 53.23
N MET A 163 44.03 21.55 52.38
CA MET A 163 44.01 21.44 50.92
C MET A 163 45.21 22.17 50.32
N CYS A 164 45.57 21.79 49.10
CA CYS A 164 46.56 22.47 48.28
C CYS A 164 46.07 22.54 46.84
N HIS A 165 46.03 23.75 46.27
CA HIS A 165 45.74 23.98 44.86
C HIS A 165 47.04 24.05 44.07
N LEU A 166 47.12 23.29 42.98
CA LEU A 166 48.27 23.20 42.10
C LEU A 166 47.93 23.80 40.73
N ASP A 167 48.81 24.69 40.25
CA ASP A 167 48.61 25.46 39.02
C ASP A 167 49.85 25.33 38.11
N GLU A 168 49.65 25.55 36.81
CA GLU A 168 50.60 25.20 35.74
C GLU A 168 51.05 23.73 35.80
N CYS A 169 50.08 22.81 35.84
CA CYS A 169 50.34 21.37 35.83
C CYS A 169 50.59 20.83 34.41
N GLU A 170 51.63 20.00 34.29
CA GLU A 170 51.89 19.14 33.13
C GLU A 170 51.72 17.68 33.55
N SER A 171 50.81 16.96 32.87
CA SER A 171 50.61 15.53 33.03
C SER A 171 51.46 14.74 32.02
N SER A 172 51.88 13.53 32.38
CA SER A 172 52.65 12.64 31.51
C SER A 172 52.44 11.17 31.88
N ALA A 173 52.48 10.28 30.89
CA ALA A 173 52.35 8.84 31.06
C ALA A 173 53.40 8.07 30.25
N ASP A 174 53.92 6.98 30.83
CA ASP A 174 54.77 6.00 30.16
C ASP A 174 54.11 4.61 30.30
N LEU A 175 53.73 4.02 29.15
CA LEU A 175 52.87 2.85 29.06
C LEU A 175 53.65 1.66 28.49
N ASN A 176 54.37 0.94 29.35
CA ASN A 176 55.10 -0.28 28.97
C ASN A 176 54.30 -1.54 29.31
N GLU A 177 54.51 -2.63 28.55
CA GLU A 177 53.79 -3.92 28.68
C GLU A 177 53.75 -4.54 30.10
N LYS A 178 54.60 -4.05 31.02
CA LYS A 178 54.77 -4.59 32.38
C LYS A 178 54.57 -3.57 33.50
N LYS A 179 54.55 -2.27 33.19
CA LYS A 179 54.34 -1.16 34.15
C LYS A 179 53.79 0.05 33.41
N ASN A 180 52.72 0.64 33.94
CA ASN A 180 52.31 1.99 33.57
C ASN A 180 52.84 2.95 34.65
N SER A 181 53.44 4.05 34.23
CA SER A 181 53.82 5.16 35.12
C SER A 181 53.08 6.40 34.70
N THR A 182 52.52 7.16 35.64
CA THR A 182 52.01 8.51 35.38
C THR A 182 52.70 9.51 36.31
N SER A 183 52.90 10.74 35.83
CA SER A 183 53.64 11.78 36.55
C SER A 183 53.04 13.14 36.23
N TYR A 184 52.53 13.80 37.26
CA TYR A 184 52.07 15.18 37.24
C TYR A 184 53.16 16.06 37.84
N LYS A 185 53.45 17.19 37.21
CA LYS A 185 54.39 18.20 37.68
C LYS A 185 53.74 19.57 37.57
N CYS A 186 53.61 20.28 38.68
CA CYS A 186 52.99 21.60 38.72
C CYS A 186 54.00 22.63 39.20
N ASN A 187 54.13 23.75 38.48
CA ASN A 187 55.14 24.77 38.82
C ASN A 187 54.76 25.55 40.09
N LYS A 188 53.47 25.67 40.39
CA LYS A 188 52.93 26.44 41.50
C LYS A 188 52.05 25.55 42.38
N ILE A 189 52.11 25.83 43.68
CA ILE A 189 51.24 25.24 44.70
C ILE A 189 50.97 26.30 45.77
N ALA A 190 49.74 26.32 46.29
CA ALA A 190 49.35 27.07 47.48
C ALA A 190 48.49 26.17 48.36
N CYS A 191 48.69 26.20 49.67
CA CYS A 191 47.96 25.36 50.63
C CYS A 191 47.23 26.19 51.69
N GLU A 192 46.12 25.67 52.19
CA GLU A 192 45.30 26.28 53.24
C GLU A 192 44.84 25.23 54.26
N CYS A 193 45.05 25.52 55.55
CA CYS A 193 44.60 24.70 56.68
C CYS A 193 43.14 25.03 57.02
N ILE A 194 42.30 24.01 57.21
CA ILE A 194 40.92 24.23 57.69
C ILE A 194 40.97 24.32 59.23
N PRO A 195 40.50 25.42 59.86
CA PRO A 195 40.56 25.57 61.31
C PRO A 195 39.80 24.49 62.10
N ASP A 196 40.25 24.25 63.34
CA ASP A 196 39.71 23.25 64.27
C ASP A 196 39.74 21.80 63.73
N ARG A 197 40.78 21.46 62.94
CA ARG A 197 41.01 20.11 62.38
C ARG A 197 42.35 19.52 62.83
N MET A 198 42.48 18.19 62.74
CA MET A 198 43.77 17.52 62.92
C MET A 198 44.79 18.15 61.98
N LEU A 199 46.01 18.39 62.45
CA LEU A 199 47.07 19.13 61.75
C LEU A 199 46.82 20.66 61.58
N CYS A 200 45.64 21.17 61.95
CA CYS A 200 45.19 22.56 61.81
C CYS A 200 44.43 23.03 63.08
N GLY A 201 45.10 23.02 64.22
CA GLY A 201 44.59 23.57 65.49
C GLY A 201 43.68 22.67 66.35
N GLU A 202 43.33 21.43 65.94
CA GLU A 202 42.58 20.51 66.83
C GLU A 202 43.36 20.24 68.13
N ASN A 203 42.69 20.37 69.28
CA ASN A 203 43.31 20.17 70.60
C ASN A 203 43.97 18.78 70.73
N GLY A 204 45.28 18.75 70.95
CA GLY A 204 46.08 17.53 71.01
C GLY A 204 46.72 17.12 69.67
N SER A 205 46.56 17.92 68.62
CA SER A 205 47.27 17.80 67.35
C SER A 205 48.52 18.71 67.30
N VAL A 206 49.38 18.50 66.31
CA VAL A 206 50.46 19.43 65.95
C VAL A 206 49.91 20.36 64.88
N ASP A 207 49.92 21.67 65.10
CA ASP A 207 49.46 22.64 64.08
C ASP A 207 50.57 22.91 63.06
N ILE A 208 50.24 22.83 61.76
CA ILE A 208 51.14 23.17 60.65
C ILE A 208 50.57 24.25 59.72
N GLY A 209 49.52 24.97 60.14
CA GLY A 209 48.85 25.98 59.31
C GLY A 209 49.77 27.09 58.78
N ASP A 210 50.59 27.67 59.66
CA ASP A 210 51.56 28.71 59.27
C ASP A 210 52.60 28.18 58.27
N PHE A 211 53.09 26.95 58.47
CA PHE A 211 54.04 26.29 57.57
C PHE A 211 53.45 26.05 56.16
N LEU A 212 52.20 25.58 56.08
CA LEU A 212 51.48 25.39 54.82
C LEU A 212 51.28 26.70 54.05
N ALA A 213 51.07 27.81 54.77
CA ALA A 213 50.86 29.13 54.18
C ALA A 213 52.17 29.84 53.78
N GLU A 214 53.24 29.72 54.58
CA GLU A 214 54.47 30.50 54.43
C GLU A 214 55.59 29.79 53.63
N GLU A 215 55.80 28.48 53.83
CA GLU A 215 56.95 27.74 53.26
C GLU A 215 56.61 26.98 51.97
N ILE A 216 55.38 26.45 51.83
CA ILE A 216 54.99 25.67 50.64
C ILE A 216 54.87 26.59 49.41
N ARG A 217 55.69 26.31 48.38
CA ARG A 217 55.80 27.14 47.16
C ARG A 217 56.00 26.33 45.88
N GLY A 218 56.45 25.07 45.99
CA GLY A 218 56.70 24.20 44.84
C GLY A 218 58.08 24.36 44.19
N PRO A 219 58.32 23.70 43.04
CA PRO A 219 57.34 22.91 42.28
C PRO A 219 56.95 21.60 43.00
N ALA A 220 55.71 21.18 42.83
CA ALA A 220 55.21 19.92 43.37
C ALA A 220 55.12 18.84 42.27
N THR A 221 55.34 17.57 42.63
CA THR A 221 55.13 16.44 41.72
C THR A 221 54.34 15.31 42.38
N PHE A 222 53.40 14.73 41.64
CA PHE A 222 52.63 13.56 42.03
C PHE A 222 52.89 12.46 41.01
N ARG A 223 53.56 11.37 41.42
CA ARG A 223 53.93 10.25 40.55
C ARG A 223 53.19 8.99 40.97
N CYS A 224 52.77 8.17 40.01
CA CYS A 224 52.07 6.91 40.24
C CYS A 224 52.68 5.78 39.40
N LEU A 225 52.83 4.60 40.01
CA LEU A 225 53.30 3.36 39.39
C LEU A 225 52.23 2.28 39.52
N GLN A 226 51.68 1.85 38.40
CA GLN A 226 50.65 0.81 38.33
C GLN A 226 51.30 -0.55 38.05
N GLU A 227 51.16 -1.47 39.01
CA GLU A 227 51.61 -2.87 38.89
C GLU A 227 50.38 -3.78 39.01
N GLY A 228 50.02 -4.51 37.95
CA GLY A 228 48.91 -5.46 37.97
C GLY A 228 47.50 -4.87 37.76
N GLY A 229 47.36 -3.56 37.52
CA GLY A 229 46.12 -2.95 37.00
C GLY A 229 44.96 -2.81 38.00
N GLY A 230 45.23 -2.68 39.30
CA GLY A 230 44.20 -2.49 40.34
C GLY A 230 44.37 -1.24 41.20
N THR A 231 45.57 -1.02 41.74
CA THR A 231 45.92 0.18 42.53
C THR A 231 47.31 0.68 42.14
N ASN A 232 47.48 1.99 42.19
CA ASN A 232 48.70 2.68 41.82
C ASN A 232 49.50 2.99 43.09
N LYS A 233 50.78 2.59 43.13
CA LYS A 233 51.71 3.03 44.19
C LYS A 233 52.17 4.44 43.82
N CYS A 234 51.78 5.44 44.60
CA CYS A 234 52.04 6.83 44.27
C CYS A 234 52.92 7.53 45.31
N ALA A 235 53.50 8.66 44.93
CA ALA A 235 54.26 9.54 45.80
C ALA A 235 53.93 11.00 45.49
N PHE A 236 53.67 11.79 46.54
CA PHE A 236 53.60 13.26 46.46
C PHE A 236 54.89 13.85 47.03
N GLU A 237 55.55 14.70 46.23
CA GLU A 237 56.83 15.33 46.53
C GLU A 237 56.71 16.86 46.37
N GLU A 238 57.02 17.61 47.43
CA GLU A 238 57.23 19.06 47.42
C GLU A 238 58.44 19.35 48.35
N PRO A 239 59.38 20.26 48.01
CA PRO A 239 60.66 20.34 48.72
C PRO A 239 60.56 20.58 50.24
N ALA A 240 59.77 21.57 50.68
CA ALA A 240 59.65 21.91 52.10
C ALA A 240 58.80 20.86 52.83
N MET A 241 57.75 20.35 52.20
CA MET A 241 56.95 19.24 52.72
C MET A 241 57.80 17.98 52.95
N ASN A 242 58.66 17.63 51.98
CA ASN A 242 59.58 16.50 52.08
C ASN A 242 60.60 16.69 53.21
N ASP A 243 61.15 17.91 53.38
CA ASP A 243 62.07 18.20 54.49
C ASP A 243 61.39 18.12 55.86
N LEU A 244 60.12 18.54 55.98
CA LEU A 244 59.32 18.36 57.20
C LEU A 244 59.07 16.87 57.48
N ILE A 245 58.68 16.09 56.47
CA ILE A 245 58.43 14.65 56.61
C ILE A 245 59.71 13.90 56.98
N ASN A 246 60.84 14.23 56.36
CA ASN A 246 62.13 13.62 56.66
C ASN A 246 62.57 13.92 58.11
N GLN A 247 62.40 15.17 58.57
CA GLN A 247 62.73 15.58 59.95
C GLN A 247 61.81 14.97 61.01
N MET A 248 60.50 14.84 60.73
CA MET A 248 59.51 14.33 61.70
C MET A 248 59.37 12.79 61.68
N PHE A 249 59.57 12.17 60.51
CA PHE A 249 59.15 10.79 60.24
C PHE A 249 60.23 9.90 59.60
N GLY A 250 61.29 10.49 59.02
CA GLY A 250 62.37 9.75 58.34
C GLY A 250 62.02 9.15 56.98
N ASP A 251 60.86 9.52 56.41
CA ASP A 251 60.48 9.21 55.03
C ASP A 251 60.85 10.37 54.10
N ASN A 252 61.15 10.09 52.82
CA ASN A 252 61.57 11.13 51.86
C ASN A 252 60.40 11.90 51.21
N SER A 253 59.17 11.37 51.27
CA SER A 253 57.97 11.93 50.64
C SER A 253 56.69 11.24 51.15
N ILE A 254 55.51 11.71 50.75
CA ILE A 254 54.24 11.06 51.09
C ILE A 254 53.99 9.89 50.13
N PHE A 255 54.13 8.66 50.62
CA PHE A 255 53.84 7.43 49.89
C PHE A 255 52.36 7.04 50.03
N LEU A 256 51.72 6.82 48.89
CA LEU A 256 50.28 6.61 48.75
C LEU A 256 49.97 5.29 48.01
N THR A 257 48.80 4.72 48.26
CA THR A 257 48.21 3.69 47.37
C THR A 257 46.86 4.21 46.87
N CYS A 258 46.78 4.50 45.58
CA CYS A 258 45.68 5.23 44.96
C CYS A 258 44.84 4.36 44.00
N ARG A 259 43.56 4.69 43.87
CA ARG A 259 42.68 4.30 42.77
C ARG A 259 42.26 5.55 42.01
N SER A 260 42.51 5.57 40.71
CA SER A 260 42.06 6.61 39.78
C SER A 260 40.79 6.17 39.05
N GLY A 261 40.01 7.15 38.58
CA GLY A 261 38.81 6.90 37.78
C GLY A 261 38.36 8.16 37.04
N GLU A 262 38.24 8.05 35.72
CA GLU A 262 37.74 9.07 34.82
C GLU A 262 36.71 8.47 33.87
N CYS A 263 35.58 9.15 33.62
CA CYS A 263 34.55 8.66 32.70
C CYS A 263 34.73 9.23 31.28
N LEU A 264 35.06 8.35 30.33
CA LEU A 264 35.32 8.70 28.92
C LEU A 264 34.38 7.97 27.97
N TYR A 265 34.23 8.49 26.74
CA TYR A 265 33.77 7.65 25.64
C TYR A 265 34.85 6.62 25.29
N LYS A 266 34.44 5.42 24.88
CA LYS A 266 35.35 4.34 24.46
C LYS A 266 36.37 4.73 23.38
N THR A 267 36.07 5.74 22.57
CA THR A 267 36.95 6.29 21.52
C THR A 267 37.96 7.33 22.00
N GLU A 268 37.80 7.85 23.22
CA GLU A 268 38.69 8.85 23.84
C GLU A 268 39.77 8.21 24.72
N VAL A 269 39.67 6.91 24.98
CA VAL A 269 40.62 6.14 25.79
C VAL A 269 42.01 6.14 25.13
N PRO A 270 43.08 6.59 25.81
CA PRO A 270 44.44 6.61 25.27
C PRO A 270 44.89 5.24 24.73
N GLY A 271 45.36 5.23 23.47
CA GLY A 271 45.75 4.03 22.75
C GLY A 271 44.61 3.30 22.01
N TYR A 272 43.38 3.80 22.02
CA TYR A 272 42.29 3.26 21.21
C TYR A 272 42.59 3.39 19.71
N SER A 273 42.59 2.26 18.99
CA SER A 273 42.70 2.24 17.52
C SER A 273 41.39 1.73 16.92
N HIS A 274 40.84 2.47 15.96
CA HIS A 274 39.59 2.08 15.31
C HIS A 274 39.77 0.73 14.57
N PRO A 275 38.88 -0.25 14.80
CA PRO A 275 38.93 -1.52 14.08
C PRO A 275 38.57 -1.29 12.61
N VAL A 276 39.56 -1.35 11.71
CA VAL A 276 39.35 -1.20 10.27
C VAL A 276 38.37 -2.29 9.78
N PRO A 277 37.24 -1.94 9.15
CA PRO A 277 36.23 -2.91 8.75
C PRO A 277 36.78 -3.83 7.65
N LYS A 278 36.95 -5.12 7.98
CA LYS A 278 37.46 -6.13 7.04
C LYS A 278 36.31 -6.66 6.18
N ILE A 279 36.28 -6.24 4.92
CA ILE A 279 35.29 -6.69 3.93
C ILE A 279 35.50 -8.19 3.66
N ASN A 280 34.58 -9.02 4.13
CA ASN A 280 34.61 -10.48 3.96
C ASN A 280 34.19 -10.87 2.53
N THR A 281 35.09 -10.71 1.57
CA THR A 281 34.90 -11.12 0.17
C THR A 281 34.39 -12.55 -0.06
N PRO A 282 34.78 -13.60 0.71
CA PRO A 282 34.17 -14.93 0.55
C PRO A 282 32.70 -14.99 1.02
N LEU A 283 32.31 -14.18 2.01
CA LEU A 283 30.91 -14.10 2.47
C LEU A 283 30.04 -13.43 1.39
N ILE A 284 30.53 -12.34 0.79
CA ILE A 284 29.87 -11.66 -0.34
C ILE A 284 29.67 -12.64 -1.51
N ALA A 285 30.72 -13.35 -1.91
CA ALA A 285 30.64 -14.34 -2.98
C ALA A 285 29.64 -15.48 -2.66
N GLY A 286 29.64 -15.95 -1.41
CA GLY A 286 28.68 -16.96 -0.94
C GLY A 286 27.22 -16.49 -0.98
N ILE A 287 26.94 -15.24 -0.61
CA ILE A 287 25.59 -14.66 -0.63
C ILE A 287 25.12 -14.43 -2.08
N ILE A 288 25.96 -13.87 -2.95
CA ILE A 288 25.63 -13.67 -4.37
C ILE A 288 25.37 -15.03 -5.04
N ALA A 289 26.19 -16.06 -4.74
CA ALA A 289 25.96 -17.42 -5.20
C ALA A 289 24.64 -17.99 -4.64
N GLY A 290 24.33 -17.77 -3.36
CA GLY A 290 23.08 -18.19 -2.72
C GLY A 290 21.83 -17.57 -3.34
N CYS A 291 21.81 -16.25 -3.57
CA CYS A 291 20.72 -15.57 -4.26
C CYS A 291 20.58 -16.00 -5.72
N SER A 292 21.70 -16.27 -6.40
CA SER A 292 21.70 -16.79 -7.78
C SER A 292 21.16 -18.23 -7.84
N LEU A 293 21.56 -19.08 -6.90
CA LEU A 293 21.04 -20.44 -6.74
C LEU A 293 19.56 -20.43 -6.35
N PHE A 294 19.10 -19.48 -5.53
CA PHE A 294 17.68 -19.28 -5.26
C PHE A 294 16.90 -18.92 -6.53
N LEU A 295 17.41 -17.99 -7.35
CA LEU A 295 16.79 -17.65 -8.64
C LEU A 295 16.72 -18.86 -9.58
N VAL A 296 17.80 -19.65 -9.66
CA VAL A 296 17.82 -20.91 -10.44
C VAL A 296 16.87 -21.96 -9.87
N ALA A 297 16.78 -22.10 -8.54
CA ALA A 297 15.84 -23.01 -7.88
C ALA A 297 14.38 -22.59 -8.09
N VAL A 298 14.08 -21.29 -8.12
CA VAL A 298 12.78 -20.74 -8.53
C VAL A 298 12.51 -21.09 -10.00
N ILE A 299 13.45 -20.87 -10.92
CA ILE A 299 13.28 -21.21 -12.35
C ILE A 299 13.05 -22.72 -12.54
N LEU A 300 13.83 -23.58 -11.87
CA LEU A 300 13.72 -25.03 -11.95
C LEU A 300 12.44 -25.55 -11.28
N GLY A 301 12.06 -25.00 -10.14
CA GLY A 301 10.78 -25.28 -9.48
C GLY A 301 9.59 -24.86 -10.34
N MET A 302 9.68 -23.69 -10.99
CA MET A 302 8.68 -23.19 -11.94
C MET A 302 8.57 -24.07 -13.19
N TRP A 303 9.70 -24.51 -13.74
CA TRP A 303 9.73 -25.48 -14.82
C TRP A 303 9.15 -26.84 -14.40
N TYR A 304 9.43 -27.29 -13.17
CA TYR A 304 9.00 -28.57 -12.63
C TYR A 304 7.48 -28.63 -12.38
N LEU A 305 6.90 -27.71 -11.60
CA LEU A 305 5.45 -27.77 -11.30
C LEU A 305 4.59 -27.28 -12.47
N ASN A 306 5.16 -26.59 -13.47
CA ASN A 306 4.49 -26.31 -14.75
C ASN A 306 4.53 -27.52 -15.70
N ARG A 307 5.54 -28.41 -15.59
CA ARG A 307 5.57 -29.71 -16.28
C ARG A 307 4.82 -30.83 -15.56
N ARG A 308 4.60 -30.73 -14.25
CA ARG A 308 3.64 -31.60 -13.54
C ARG A 308 2.22 -31.29 -14.02
N LYS A 309 1.75 -32.05 -15.02
CA LYS A 309 0.32 -32.33 -15.13
C LYS A 309 -0.13 -32.92 -13.79
N PHE A 310 -1.05 -32.26 -13.09
CA PHE A 310 -1.72 -32.85 -11.95
C PHE A 310 -2.63 -33.95 -12.49
N GLN A 311 -2.13 -35.19 -12.43
CA GLN A 311 -2.88 -36.37 -12.83
C GLN A 311 -3.96 -36.60 -11.77
N TYR A 312 -5.15 -36.03 -11.98
CA TYR A 312 -6.31 -36.24 -11.13
C TYR A 312 -6.55 -37.75 -10.99
N GLN A 313 -6.29 -38.25 -9.79
CA GLN A 313 -6.38 -39.65 -9.45
C GLN A 313 -7.87 -39.99 -9.35
N LEU A 314 -8.29 -41.07 -10.01
CA LEU A 314 -9.70 -41.46 -10.05
C LEU A 314 -10.19 -41.74 -8.63
N ILE A 315 -11.05 -40.88 -8.11
CA ILE A 315 -11.57 -41.00 -6.74
C ILE A 315 -12.59 -42.14 -6.73
N SER A 316 -12.33 -43.16 -5.89
CA SER A 316 -13.40 -44.06 -5.47
C SER A 316 -14.32 -43.26 -4.56
N LEU A 317 -15.56 -43.07 -4.99
CA LEU A 317 -16.60 -42.57 -4.11
C LEU A 317 -16.97 -43.65 -3.09
N ASP A 318 -17.55 -43.22 -1.97
CA ASP A 318 -18.20 -44.06 -0.97
C ASP A 318 -19.71 -43.91 -1.19
N ASP A 319 -20.49 -45.01 -1.08
CA ASP A 319 -21.90 -45.05 -1.54
C ASP A 319 -22.82 -44.02 -0.85
N SER A 320 -22.37 -43.43 0.26
CA SER A 320 -23.05 -42.36 1.00
C SER A 320 -23.03 -40.99 0.31
N ASP A 321 -22.02 -40.68 -0.51
CA ASP A 321 -21.91 -39.40 -1.24
C ASP A 321 -22.87 -39.33 -2.45
N ASP A 322 -23.24 -40.50 -2.99
CA ASP A 322 -23.99 -40.63 -4.25
C ASP A 322 -25.43 -40.08 -4.13
N GLU A 323 -26.06 -40.21 -2.95
CA GLU A 323 -27.38 -39.63 -2.68
C GLU A 323 -27.35 -38.09 -2.73
N ALA A 324 -26.28 -37.46 -2.24
CA ALA A 324 -26.12 -36.00 -2.29
C ALA A 324 -25.82 -35.49 -3.71
N VAL A 325 -25.25 -36.34 -4.58
CA VAL A 325 -25.10 -36.05 -6.02
C VAL A 325 -26.44 -36.17 -6.74
N LYS A 326 -27.20 -37.26 -6.53
CA LYS A 326 -28.54 -37.47 -7.15
C LYS A 326 -29.52 -36.33 -6.83
N LEU A 327 -29.53 -35.86 -5.58
CA LEU A 327 -30.38 -34.75 -5.14
C LEU A 327 -30.02 -33.40 -5.81
N MET A 328 -28.88 -33.35 -6.53
CA MET A 328 -28.39 -32.20 -7.31
C MET A 328 -28.38 -32.42 -8.84
N THR A 329 -28.55 -33.65 -9.34
CA THR A 329 -28.75 -33.92 -10.78
C THR A 329 -30.17 -33.56 -11.21
N ASP A 330 -31.14 -33.91 -10.37
CA ASP A 330 -32.58 -33.77 -10.63
C ASP A 330 -33.09 -32.37 -10.25
N HIS A 331 -32.65 -31.38 -11.03
CA HIS A 331 -33.31 -30.08 -11.03
C HIS A 331 -34.78 -30.25 -11.45
N LYS A 332 -35.70 -29.64 -10.70
CA LYS A 332 -37.12 -29.67 -11.07
C LYS A 332 -37.34 -28.87 -12.36
N PRO A 333 -38.00 -29.42 -13.39
CA PRO A 333 -38.46 -28.66 -14.54
C PRO A 333 -39.28 -27.44 -14.10
N ALA A 334 -39.03 -26.26 -14.70
CA ALA A 334 -39.64 -25.00 -14.29
C ALA A 334 -40.03 -24.13 -15.49
N SER A 335 -41.33 -23.98 -15.76
CA SER A 335 -41.84 -23.02 -16.73
C SER A 335 -41.80 -21.60 -16.16
N LEU A 336 -41.50 -20.63 -17.02
CA LEU A 336 -41.50 -19.20 -16.69
C LEU A 336 -42.63 -18.50 -17.45
N PHE A 337 -43.47 -17.78 -16.72
CA PHE A 337 -44.56 -16.97 -17.24
C PHE A 337 -44.34 -15.51 -16.86
N PHE A 338 -44.57 -14.58 -17.79
CA PHE A 338 -44.45 -13.15 -17.54
C PHE A 338 -45.59 -12.37 -18.20
N GLU A 339 -46.10 -11.38 -17.48
CA GLU A 339 -47.35 -10.67 -17.76
C GLU A 339 -47.16 -9.16 -17.45
N ASP A 340 -47.55 -8.29 -18.38
CA ASP A 340 -47.42 -6.82 -18.30
C ASP A 340 -46.03 -6.32 -17.84
N VAL A 341 -44.95 -6.90 -18.38
CA VAL A 341 -43.59 -6.48 -18.00
C VAL A 341 -43.27 -5.14 -18.63
N SER A 342 -43.15 -4.11 -17.79
CA SER A 342 -42.83 -2.73 -18.16
C SER A 342 -41.69 -2.18 -17.30
N TYR A 343 -40.91 -1.23 -17.84
CA TYR A 343 -39.72 -0.70 -17.18
C TYR A 343 -39.53 0.80 -17.44
N TYR A 344 -39.36 1.56 -16.36
CA TYR A 344 -39.22 3.02 -16.37
C TYR A 344 -37.88 3.46 -15.80
N LEU A 345 -37.07 4.15 -16.61
CA LEU A 345 -35.76 4.69 -16.22
C LEU A 345 -35.81 6.22 -16.29
N ASN A 346 -35.59 6.90 -15.16
CA ASN A 346 -35.62 8.36 -15.04
C ASN A 346 -36.93 8.98 -15.61
N GLY A 347 -38.08 8.32 -15.39
CA GLY A 347 -39.38 8.73 -15.94
C GLY A 347 -39.63 8.34 -17.41
N LYS A 348 -38.60 7.99 -18.19
CA LYS A 348 -38.77 7.45 -19.55
C LYS A 348 -39.13 5.97 -19.49
N GLN A 349 -40.21 5.57 -20.17
CA GLN A 349 -40.52 4.17 -20.40
C GLN A 349 -39.53 3.57 -21.42
N ILE A 350 -39.00 2.40 -21.10
CA ILE A 350 -37.97 1.67 -21.87
C ILE A 350 -38.47 0.28 -22.30
N LEU A 351 -39.42 -0.30 -21.56
CA LEU A 351 -40.18 -1.50 -21.95
C LEU A 351 -41.66 -1.30 -21.62
N SER A 352 -42.56 -1.88 -22.42
CA SER A 352 -44.01 -1.72 -22.28
C SER A 352 -44.76 -3.02 -22.59
N GLY A 353 -45.58 -3.48 -21.63
CA GLY A 353 -46.61 -4.51 -21.83
C GLY A 353 -46.10 -5.87 -22.31
N ILE A 354 -44.86 -6.26 -22.00
CA ILE A 354 -44.28 -7.49 -22.55
C ILE A 354 -44.86 -8.72 -21.85
N GLN A 355 -45.40 -9.66 -22.63
CA GLN A 355 -46.03 -10.89 -22.14
C GLN A 355 -45.55 -12.15 -22.89
N GLY A 356 -45.53 -13.29 -22.21
CA GLY A 356 -45.04 -14.55 -22.79
C GLY A 356 -44.77 -15.65 -21.78
N VAL A 357 -44.47 -16.83 -22.31
CA VAL A 357 -44.27 -18.08 -21.57
C VAL A 357 -43.16 -18.91 -22.21
N ALA A 358 -42.33 -19.56 -21.39
CA ALA A 358 -41.31 -20.53 -21.82
C ALA A 358 -41.40 -21.82 -20.97
N HIS A 359 -41.49 -22.98 -21.63
CA HIS A 359 -41.69 -24.28 -20.97
C HIS A 359 -40.40 -25.11 -20.82
N PRO A 360 -40.39 -26.13 -19.95
CA PRO A 360 -39.20 -26.95 -19.70
C PRO A 360 -38.83 -27.82 -20.90
N GLY A 361 -37.66 -27.54 -21.47
CA GLY A 361 -37.19 -28.15 -22.72
C GLY A 361 -37.61 -27.40 -23.98
N GLU A 362 -38.10 -26.16 -23.86
CA GLU A 362 -38.16 -25.21 -24.97
C GLU A 362 -36.91 -24.30 -24.99
N LEU A 363 -36.59 -23.86 -26.21
CA LEU A 363 -35.60 -22.85 -26.54
C LEU A 363 -36.31 -21.56 -26.96
N MET A 364 -36.27 -20.53 -26.11
CA MET A 364 -36.86 -19.21 -26.40
C MET A 364 -35.77 -18.23 -26.86
N ALA A 365 -35.92 -17.70 -28.07
CA ALA A 365 -35.10 -16.62 -28.60
C ALA A 365 -35.78 -15.25 -28.39
N VAL A 366 -35.01 -14.24 -27.99
CA VAL A 366 -35.42 -12.83 -27.94
C VAL A 366 -34.68 -12.07 -29.04
N MET A 367 -35.40 -11.59 -30.05
CA MET A 367 -34.87 -10.90 -31.24
C MET A 367 -35.44 -9.49 -31.39
N GLY A 368 -34.92 -8.75 -32.38
CA GLY A 368 -35.31 -7.39 -32.71
C GLY A 368 -34.11 -6.47 -32.95
N ALA A 369 -34.40 -5.25 -33.39
CA ALA A 369 -33.45 -4.18 -33.68
C ALA A 369 -32.39 -3.92 -32.58
N SER A 370 -31.28 -3.29 -32.96
CA SER A 370 -30.35 -2.71 -31.98
C SER A 370 -31.05 -1.59 -31.21
N GLY A 371 -30.85 -1.51 -29.90
CA GLY A 371 -31.57 -0.58 -29.02
C GLY A 371 -33.00 -0.97 -28.64
N ALA A 372 -33.60 -2.03 -29.22
CA ALA A 372 -35.00 -2.44 -28.97
C ALA A 372 -35.29 -3.06 -27.58
N GLY A 373 -34.39 -2.88 -26.60
CA GLY A 373 -34.61 -3.32 -25.22
C GLY A 373 -34.22 -4.77 -24.87
N LYS A 374 -33.81 -5.60 -25.84
CA LYS A 374 -33.47 -7.04 -25.68
C LYS A 374 -32.75 -7.40 -24.35
N THR A 375 -31.53 -6.90 -24.15
CA THR A 375 -30.73 -7.17 -22.93
C THR A 375 -31.36 -6.57 -21.67
N THR A 376 -32.01 -5.41 -21.77
CA THR A 376 -32.75 -4.80 -20.64
C THR A 376 -33.88 -5.72 -20.17
N PHE A 377 -34.63 -6.30 -21.12
CA PHE A 377 -35.70 -7.25 -20.83
C PHE A 377 -35.16 -8.56 -20.25
N LEU A 378 -34.09 -9.12 -20.81
CA LEU A 378 -33.45 -10.35 -20.29
C LEU A 378 -32.93 -10.16 -18.85
N ASP A 379 -32.27 -9.04 -18.55
CA ASP A 379 -31.82 -8.72 -17.19
C ASP A 379 -32.98 -8.55 -16.20
N ILE A 380 -34.15 -8.08 -16.66
CA ILE A 380 -35.36 -7.92 -15.85
C ILE A 380 -36.05 -9.27 -15.61
N LEU A 381 -36.16 -10.13 -16.62
CA LEU A 381 -36.58 -11.53 -16.45
C LEU A 381 -35.69 -12.26 -15.44
N ALA A 382 -34.37 -12.00 -15.45
CA ALA A 382 -33.44 -12.54 -14.48
C ALA A 382 -33.51 -11.88 -13.07
N ARG A 383 -34.42 -10.93 -12.86
CA ARG A 383 -34.53 -10.08 -11.66
C ARG A 383 -33.18 -9.50 -11.19
N LYS A 384 -32.32 -9.10 -12.15
CA LYS A 384 -31.13 -8.27 -11.83
C LYS A 384 -31.62 -6.89 -11.43
N ASN A 385 -31.26 -6.44 -10.23
CA ASN A 385 -31.63 -5.10 -9.74
C ASN A 385 -31.02 -4.00 -10.65
N LYS A 386 -31.85 -3.40 -11.51
CA LYS A 386 -31.54 -2.21 -12.34
C LYS A 386 -31.76 -0.91 -11.53
N ARG A 387 -31.63 0.26 -12.18
CA ARG A 387 -31.85 1.58 -11.55
C ARG A 387 -33.29 2.08 -11.63
N GLY A 388 -34.03 1.64 -12.65
CA GLY A 388 -35.40 2.06 -12.90
C GLY A 388 -36.44 1.20 -12.18
N GLN A 389 -37.68 1.65 -12.20
CA GLN A 389 -38.82 0.91 -11.66
C GLN A 389 -39.26 -0.18 -12.66
N VAL A 390 -39.44 -1.40 -12.17
CA VAL A 390 -40.03 -2.53 -12.92
C VAL A 390 -41.47 -2.70 -12.45
N SER A 391 -42.38 -2.94 -13.39
CA SER A 391 -43.74 -3.43 -13.14
C SER A 391 -44.02 -4.67 -13.99
N GLY A 392 -45.12 -5.36 -13.68
CA GLY A 392 -45.49 -6.66 -14.26
C GLY A 392 -45.38 -7.81 -13.26
N ASN A 393 -45.92 -8.97 -13.65
CA ASN A 393 -45.93 -10.18 -12.85
C ASN A 393 -45.00 -11.24 -13.45
N PHE A 394 -44.28 -11.94 -12.58
CA PHE A 394 -43.43 -13.09 -12.95
C PHE A 394 -43.86 -14.31 -12.14
N TYR A 395 -44.22 -15.40 -12.82
CA TYR A 395 -44.64 -16.65 -12.21
C TYR A 395 -43.70 -17.78 -12.64
N VAL A 396 -43.39 -18.71 -11.72
CA VAL A 396 -42.65 -19.94 -12.03
C VAL A 396 -43.57 -21.11 -11.71
N ASN A 397 -43.83 -22.00 -12.67
CA ASN A 397 -44.86 -23.05 -12.54
C ASN A 397 -46.23 -22.51 -12.05
N GLY A 398 -46.62 -21.30 -12.46
CA GLY A 398 -47.84 -20.62 -12.02
C GLY A 398 -47.78 -19.89 -10.67
N GLU A 399 -46.71 -20.08 -9.87
CA GLU A 399 -46.58 -19.49 -8.53
C GLU A 399 -45.76 -18.18 -8.54
N LYS A 400 -46.13 -17.20 -7.71
CA LYS A 400 -45.33 -15.98 -7.49
C LYS A 400 -44.21 -16.23 -6.47
N VAL A 401 -42.99 -16.38 -6.97
CA VAL A 401 -41.80 -16.78 -6.19
C VAL A 401 -41.07 -15.57 -5.57
N SER A 402 -40.56 -15.73 -4.34
CA SER A 402 -39.71 -14.72 -3.68
C SER A 402 -38.40 -14.48 -4.42
N ASP A 403 -37.84 -13.29 -4.32
CA ASP A 403 -36.55 -12.95 -4.97
C ASP A 403 -35.39 -13.87 -4.55
N THR A 404 -35.41 -14.33 -3.29
CA THR A 404 -34.44 -15.26 -2.71
C THR A 404 -34.55 -16.67 -3.26
N GLU A 405 -35.75 -17.18 -3.52
CA GLU A 405 -35.96 -18.49 -4.12
C GLU A 405 -35.75 -18.45 -5.64
N TYR A 406 -36.21 -17.39 -6.31
CA TYR A 406 -36.00 -17.15 -7.73
C TYR A 406 -34.52 -17.19 -8.10
N LYS A 407 -33.67 -16.51 -7.30
CA LYS A 407 -32.20 -16.50 -7.45
C LYS A 407 -31.50 -17.84 -7.15
N ASN A 408 -32.23 -18.87 -6.70
CA ASN A 408 -31.73 -20.25 -6.59
C ASN A 408 -32.15 -21.14 -7.78
N VAL A 409 -33.16 -20.74 -8.56
CA VAL A 409 -33.68 -21.49 -9.72
C VAL A 409 -33.00 -21.07 -11.03
N ILE A 410 -32.62 -19.81 -11.13
CA ILE A 410 -32.09 -19.21 -12.36
C ILE A 410 -30.55 -19.31 -12.44
N GLY A 411 -30.03 -19.43 -13.66
CA GLY A 411 -28.63 -19.15 -14.00
C GLY A 411 -28.56 -18.01 -15.02
N PHE A 412 -27.51 -17.19 -14.98
CA PHE A 412 -27.32 -16.07 -15.92
C PHE A 412 -25.91 -16.04 -16.52
N VAL A 413 -25.83 -16.05 -17.85
CA VAL A 413 -24.58 -15.92 -18.61
C VAL A 413 -24.54 -14.55 -19.30
N ASP A 414 -23.65 -13.66 -18.83
CA ASP A 414 -23.46 -12.34 -19.44
C ASP A 414 -22.80 -12.40 -20.83
N GLN A 415 -22.87 -11.30 -21.58
CA GLN A 415 -22.28 -11.18 -22.92
C GLN A 415 -20.76 -11.41 -22.94
N GLU A 416 -20.02 -10.99 -21.89
CA GLU A 416 -18.55 -11.07 -21.83
C GLU A 416 -17.99 -12.22 -20.96
N ASP A 417 -17.34 -13.18 -21.62
CA ASP A 417 -16.64 -14.31 -20.98
C ASP A 417 -15.29 -13.93 -20.35
N THR A 418 -15.31 -13.04 -19.35
CA THR A 418 -14.10 -12.77 -18.54
C THR A 418 -13.74 -13.98 -17.67
N MET A 419 -12.48 -14.42 -17.73
CA MET A 419 -11.94 -15.57 -17.01
C MET A 419 -10.44 -15.37 -16.76
N LEU A 420 -9.85 -16.07 -15.80
CA LEU A 420 -8.41 -16.01 -15.55
C LEU A 420 -7.64 -16.84 -16.62
N PRO A 421 -6.79 -16.22 -17.45
CA PRO A 421 -6.18 -16.88 -18.62
C PRO A 421 -5.19 -18.00 -18.26
N THR A 422 -4.71 -18.01 -17.01
CA THR A 422 -3.75 -18.98 -16.46
C THR A 422 -4.38 -20.27 -15.93
N LEU A 423 -5.70 -20.32 -15.74
CA LEU A 423 -6.38 -21.51 -15.23
C LEU A 423 -6.72 -22.46 -16.37
N THR A 424 -6.87 -23.76 -16.04
CA THR A 424 -7.50 -24.68 -16.99
C THR A 424 -9.01 -24.50 -16.99
N VAL A 425 -9.67 -25.06 -18.02
CA VAL A 425 -11.13 -25.20 -18.07
C VAL A 425 -11.66 -25.86 -16.79
N HIS A 426 -11.12 -27.04 -16.43
CA HIS A 426 -11.52 -27.78 -15.24
C HIS A 426 -11.35 -26.97 -13.96
N GLU A 427 -10.20 -26.33 -13.76
CA GLU A 427 -9.94 -25.54 -12.55
C GLU A 427 -10.86 -24.33 -12.41
N THR A 428 -11.32 -23.76 -13.51
CA THR A 428 -12.22 -22.60 -13.52
C THR A 428 -13.63 -23.03 -13.13
N ILE A 429 -14.16 -24.08 -13.77
CA ILE A 429 -15.47 -24.66 -13.46
C ILE A 429 -15.48 -25.21 -12.01
N LEU A 430 -14.41 -25.90 -11.60
CA LEU A 430 -14.23 -26.39 -10.23
C LEU A 430 -14.14 -25.26 -9.21
N THR A 431 -13.54 -24.11 -9.54
CA THR A 431 -13.54 -22.98 -8.60
C THR A 431 -14.93 -22.39 -8.44
N SER A 432 -15.72 -22.27 -9.53
CA SER A 432 -17.15 -21.89 -9.43
C SER A 432 -17.92 -22.89 -8.56
N ALA A 433 -17.77 -24.18 -8.82
CA ALA A 433 -18.41 -25.27 -8.08
C ALA A 433 -18.04 -25.26 -6.58
N LEU A 434 -16.76 -25.12 -6.23
CA LEU A 434 -16.31 -25.08 -4.83
C LEU A 434 -16.86 -23.88 -4.06
N LEU A 435 -17.07 -22.73 -4.72
CA LEU A 435 -17.60 -21.50 -4.12
C LEU A 435 -19.14 -21.52 -3.99
N ARG A 436 -19.86 -22.09 -4.97
CA ARG A 436 -21.32 -22.03 -5.06
C ARG A 436 -22.05 -23.26 -4.52
N LEU A 437 -21.49 -24.46 -4.66
CA LEU A 437 -22.14 -25.70 -4.21
C LEU A 437 -22.19 -25.79 -2.67
N PRO A 438 -23.16 -26.54 -2.09
CA PRO A 438 -23.44 -26.53 -0.65
C PRO A 438 -22.20 -26.86 0.18
N ARG A 439 -22.08 -26.33 1.40
CA ARG A 439 -20.96 -26.68 2.29
C ARG A 439 -20.92 -28.17 2.61
N ASP A 440 -22.10 -28.78 2.71
CA ASP A 440 -22.29 -30.15 3.21
C ASP A 440 -21.99 -31.23 2.15
N MET A 441 -21.85 -30.82 0.88
CA MET A 441 -21.45 -31.71 -0.23
C MET A 441 -19.93 -31.95 -0.22
N SER A 442 -19.50 -33.21 -0.27
CA SER A 442 -18.08 -33.58 -0.23
C SER A 442 -17.29 -33.00 -1.40
N ARG A 443 -15.96 -32.89 -1.25
CA ARG A 443 -15.10 -32.41 -2.35
C ARG A 443 -15.11 -33.39 -3.55
N GLY A 444 -15.22 -34.70 -3.31
CA GLY A 444 -15.33 -35.71 -4.36
C GLY A 444 -16.61 -35.53 -5.16
N ALA A 445 -17.75 -35.40 -4.47
CA ALA A 445 -19.05 -35.12 -5.08
C ALA A 445 -19.05 -33.80 -5.89
N LYS A 446 -18.36 -32.75 -5.43
CA LYS A 446 -18.20 -31.49 -6.19
C LYS A 446 -17.32 -31.66 -7.44
N GLU A 447 -16.24 -32.42 -7.38
CA GLU A 447 -15.38 -32.70 -8.53
C GLU A 447 -16.09 -33.60 -9.56
N GLN A 448 -16.93 -34.55 -9.11
CA GLN A 448 -17.81 -35.36 -9.95
C GLN A 448 -18.87 -34.50 -10.66
N ARG A 449 -19.53 -33.57 -9.96
CA ARG A 449 -20.52 -32.65 -10.58
C ARG A 449 -19.91 -31.78 -11.68
N VAL A 450 -18.64 -31.39 -11.55
CA VAL A 450 -17.88 -30.67 -12.60
C VAL A 450 -17.64 -31.58 -13.81
N PHE A 451 -17.22 -32.82 -13.59
CA PHE A 451 -16.99 -33.82 -14.63
C PHE A 451 -18.26 -34.18 -15.43
N GLU A 452 -19.43 -34.18 -14.79
CA GLU A 452 -20.72 -34.28 -15.47
C GLU A 452 -20.97 -33.07 -16.38
N VAL A 453 -20.86 -31.85 -15.85
CA VAL A 453 -21.10 -30.60 -16.60
C VAL A 453 -20.15 -30.47 -17.80
N GLU A 454 -18.88 -30.87 -17.65
CA GLU A 454 -17.90 -30.93 -18.74
C GLU A 454 -18.33 -31.88 -19.88
N LYS A 455 -19.00 -33.00 -19.54
CA LYS A 455 -19.57 -33.92 -20.54
C LYS A 455 -20.86 -33.38 -21.15
N GLN A 456 -21.77 -32.81 -20.34
CA GLN A 456 -23.04 -32.24 -20.79
C GLN A 456 -22.84 -31.16 -21.86
N LEU A 457 -21.73 -30.42 -21.79
CA LEU A 457 -21.39 -29.33 -22.71
C LEU A 457 -20.33 -29.72 -23.77
N GLY A 458 -19.93 -31.01 -23.84
CA GLY A 458 -18.93 -31.51 -24.80
C GLY A 458 -17.49 -31.05 -24.57
N ILE A 459 -17.22 -30.22 -23.56
CA ILE A 459 -15.91 -29.61 -23.28
C ILE A 459 -14.94 -30.51 -22.50
N TYR A 460 -15.34 -31.71 -22.09
CA TYR A 460 -14.47 -32.66 -21.37
C TYR A 460 -13.11 -32.91 -22.05
N HIS A 461 -13.06 -32.89 -23.38
CA HIS A 461 -11.83 -33.10 -24.15
C HIS A 461 -10.80 -31.95 -24.03
N ILE A 462 -11.22 -30.76 -23.57
CA ILE A 462 -10.35 -29.59 -23.30
C ILE A 462 -10.22 -29.26 -21.80
N ARG A 463 -10.71 -30.10 -20.89
CA ARG A 463 -10.71 -29.85 -19.43
C ARG A 463 -9.34 -29.42 -18.86
N ASP A 464 -8.25 -30.00 -19.40
CA ASP A 464 -6.86 -29.78 -18.99
C ASP A 464 -6.15 -28.68 -19.81
N SER A 465 -6.84 -28.06 -20.78
CA SER A 465 -6.34 -26.93 -21.58
C SER A 465 -6.42 -25.62 -20.80
N LEU A 466 -5.42 -24.75 -20.96
CA LEU A 466 -5.45 -23.38 -20.45
C LEU A 466 -6.45 -22.52 -21.25
N ILE A 467 -7.18 -21.65 -20.55
CA ILE A 467 -8.13 -20.73 -21.20
C ILE A 467 -7.39 -19.76 -22.14
N GLY A 468 -6.27 -19.20 -21.68
CA GLY A 468 -5.45 -18.25 -22.45
C GLY A 468 -6.06 -16.84 -22.54
N SER A 469 -5.33 -15.92 -23.16
CA SER A 469 -5.74 -14.53 -23.39
C SER A 469 -5.62 -14.15 -24.87
N GLU A 470 -6.55 -13.34 -25.36
CA GLU A 470 -6.63 -12.95 -26.78
C GLU A 470 -5.46 -12.06 -27.23
N GLU A 471 -4.84 -11.32 -26.30
CA GLU A 471 -3.64 -10.50 -26.54
C GLU A 471 -2.33 -11.30 -26.41
N GLY A 472 -2.38 -12.54 -25.92
CA GLY A 472 -1.21 -13.31 -25.49
C GLY A 472 -0.56 -14.16 -26.59
N LYS A 473 0.75 -14.39 -26.47
CA LYS A 473 1.47 -15.41 -27.28
C LYS A 473 1.16 -16.86 -26.87
N GLY A 474 0.22 -17.09 -25.94
CA GLY A 474 -0.20 -18.40 -25.48
C GLY A 474 -1.42 -18.89 -26.27
N ARG A 475 -1.34 -20.09 -26.86
CA ARG A 475 -2.46 -20.71 -27.57
C ARG A 475 -3.51 -21.22 -26.56
N GLY A 476 -4.55 -20.42 -26.35
CA GLY A 476 -5.72 -20.76 -25.53
C GLY A 476 -6.75 -21.65 -26.25
N ILE A 477 -7.93 -21.76 -25.65
CA ILE A 477 -9.12 -22.38 -26.26
C ILE A 477 -9.79 -21.43 -27.27
N SER A 478 -10.65 -21.96 -28.14
CA SER A 478 -11.42 -21.14 -29.09
C SER A 478 -12.54 -20.34 -28.41
N GLY A 479 -13.06 -19.31 -29.09
CA GLY A 479 -14.17 -18.50 -28.58
C GLY A 479 -15.44 -19.30 -28.26
N GLY A 480 -15.82 -20.24 -29.14
CA GLY A 480 -16.99 -21.10 -28.90
C GLY A 480 -16.81 -22.07 -27.74
N GLU A 481 -15.59 -22.56 -27.52
CA GLU A 481 -15.25 -23.34 -26.32
C GLU A 481 -15.29 -22.47 -25.06
N LYS A 482 -14.67 -21.28 -25.09
CA LYS A 482 -14.71 -20.29 -24.00
C LYS A 482 -16.15 -19.94 -23.61
N ARG A 483 -17.06 -19.75 -24.57
CA ARG A 483 -18.49 -19.53 -24.33
C ARG A 483 -19.15 -20.70 -23.59
N ARG A 484 -18.85 -21.95 -24.00
CA ARG A 484 -19.32 -23.16 -23.29
C ARG A 484 -18.73 -23.28 -21.88
N VAL A 485 -17.51 -22.81 -21.62
CA VAL A 485 -16.95 -22.73 -20.26
C VAL A 485 -17.69 -21.69 -19.40
N GLY A 486 -18.15 -20.58 -19.99
CA GLY A 486 -19.00 -19.59 -19.31
C GLY A 486 -20.31 -20.22 -18.86
N ILE A 487 -20.99 -20.91 -19.78
CA ILE A 487 -22.21 -21.69 -19.50
C ILE A 487 -21.96 -22.75 -18.42
N ALA A 488 -20.82 -23.46 -18.47
CA ALA A 488 -20.44 -24.46 -17.46
C ALA A 488 -20.33 -23.87 -16.04
N CYS A 489 -19.76 -22.66 -15.91
CA CYS A 489 -19.57 -22.00 -14.61
C CYS A 489 -20.89 -21.61 -13.92
N GLU A 490 -22.00 -21.53 -14.66
CA GLU A 490 -23.35 -21.34 -14.13
C GLU A 490 -24.12 -22.68 -14.01
N LEU A 491 -23.93 -23.61 -14.94
CA LEU A 491 -24.62 -24.91 -14.98
C LEU A 491 -24.25 -25.84 -13.80
N VAL A 492 -23.10 -25.64 -13.15
CA VAL A 492 -22.71 -26.38 -11.94
C VAL A 492 -23.73 -26.31 -10.80
N THR A 493 -24.47 -25.20 -10.66
CA THR A 493 -25.55 -25.08 -9.65
C THR A 493 -26.89 -25.71 -10.09
N SER A 494 -26.92 -26.43 -11.21
CA SER A 494 -28.10 -27.11 -11.77
C SER A 494 -29.36 -26.22 -11.98
N PRO A 495 -29.25 -24.95 -12.41
CA PRO A 495 -30.41 -24.05 -12.55
C PRO A 495 -31.45 -24.57 -13.55
N SER A 496 -32.73 -24.56 -13.17
CA SER A 496 -33.83 -25.04 -14.02
C SER A 496 -34.14 -24.08 -15.18
N ILE A 497 -33.90 -22.78 -14.98
CA ILE A 497 -34.07 -21.73 -15.99
C ILE A 497 -32.69 -21.12 -16.26
N LEU A 498 -32.29 -21.05 -17.53
CA LEU A 498 -31.00 -20.50 -17.94
C LEU A 498 -31.19 -19.31 -18.89
N PHE A 499 -30.75 -18.13 -18.44
CA PHE A 499 -30.70 -16.91 -19.24
C PHE A 499 -29.30 -16.72 -19.85
N LEU A 500 -29.21 -16.36 -21.12
CA LEU A 500 -27.93 -16.01 -21.78
C LEU A 500 -28.07 -14.73 -22.61
N ASP A 501 -27.19 -13.76 -22.40
CA ASP A 501 -27.15 -12.55 -23.23
C ASP A 501 -26.23 -12.74 -24.44
N GLU A 502 -26.80 -12.64 -25.64
CA GLU A 502 -26.16 -12.83 -26.96
C GLU A 502 -25.11 -13.97 -27.03
N PRO A 503 -25.50 -15.25 -26.83
CA PRO A 503 -24.56 -16.36 -26.72
C PRO A 503 -23.78 -16.69 -28.01
N THR A 504 -24.12 -16.05 -29.14
CA THR A 504 -23.42 -16.15 -30.42
C THR A 504 -22.56 -14.92 -30.77
N SER A 505 -22.52 -13.90 -29.92
CA SER A 505 -21.78 -12.66 -30.18
C SER A 505 -20.27 -12.90 -30.21
N GLY A 506 -19.55 -12.23 -31.11
CA GLY A 506 -18.11 -12.41 -31.32
C GLY A 506 -17.66 -13.76 -31.90
N LEU A 507 -18.58 -14.67 -32.21
CA LEU A 507 -18.27 -15.99 -32.79
C LEU A 507 -18.44 -16.02 -34.31
N ASP A 508 -17.66 -16.88 -34.98
CA ASP A 508 -17.93 -17.26 -36.37
C ASP A 508 -19.20 -18.14 -36.46
N ALA A 509 -19.80 -18.20 -37.65
CA ALA A 509 -21.08 -18.88 -37.87
C ALA A 509 -21.07 -20.39 -37.54
N TYR A 510 -19.92 -21.07 -37.59
CA TYR A 510 -19.83 -22.49 -37.24
C TYR A 510 -19.76 -22.67 -35.73
N ASN A 511 -18.88 -21.93 -35.04
CA ASN A 511 -18.83 -21.98 -33.57
C ASN A 511 -20.10 -21.44 -32.90
N ALA A 512 -20.77 -20.45 -33.49
CA ALA A 512 -22.08 -19.99 -33.05
C ALA A 512 -23.14 -21.11 -33.10
N PHE A 513 -23.19 -21.86 -34.20
CA PHE A 513 -24.08 -23.03 -34.32
C PHE A 513 -23.76 -24.10 -33.27
N ASN A 514 -22.47 -24.44 -33.08
CA ASN A 514 -22.02 -25.42 -32.08
C ASN A 514 -22.26 -24.99 -30.61
N VAL A 515 -22.54 -23.70 -30.37
CA VAL A 515 -22.99 -23.21 -29.05
C VAL A 515 -24.51 -23.36 -28.92
N VAL A 516 -25.29 -23.01 -29.96
CA VAL A 516 -26.77 -23.15 -29.90
C VAL A 516 -27.20 -24.62 -29.92
N GLU A 517 -26.54 -25.50 -30.65
CA GLU A 517 -26.75 -26.96 -30.60
C GLU A 517 -26.54 -27.52 -29.18
N CYS A 518 -25.56 -26.97 -28.45
CA CYS A 518 -25.31 -27.29 -27.05
C CYS A 518 -26.46 -26.80 -26.14
N LEU A 519 -27.00 -25.59 -26.38
CA LEU A 519 -28.19 -25.09 -25.68
C LEU A 519 -29.45 -25.92 -25.97
N VAL A 520 -29.65 -26.35 -27.22
CA VAL A 520 -30.74 -27.27 -27.62
C VAL A 520 -30.61 -28.60 -26.90
N THR A 521 -29.38 -29.12 -26.74
CA THR A 521 -29.11 -30.34 -25.95
C THR A 521 -29.49 -30.13 -24.47
N LEU A 522 -29.13 -28.99 -23.87
CA LEU A 522 -29.53 -28.66 -22.49
C LEU A 522 -31.05 -28.57 -22.32
N ALA A 523 -31.76 -27.99 -23.30
CA ALA A 523 -33.21 -27.92 -23.29
C ALA A 523 -33.85 -29.31 -23.50
N LYS A 524 -33.64 -29.93 -24.67
CA LYS A 524 -34.36 -31.15 -25.07
C LYS A 524 -34.01 -32.37 -24.22
N THR A 525 -32.72 -32.61 -23.96
CA THR A 525 -32.25 -33.81 -23.24
C THR A 525 -32.41 -33.66 -21.73
N TYR A 526 -32.11 -32.48 -21.17
CA TYR A 526 -32.12 -32.26 -19.72
C TYR A 526 -33.35 -31.49 -19.21
N LYS A 527 -34.34 -31.17 -20.05
CA LYS A 527 -35.59 -30.49 -19.66
C LYS A 527 -35.40 -29.16 -18.91
N ARG A 528 -34.34 -28.41 -19.25
CA ARG A 528 -34.13 -27.04 -18.80
C ARG A 528 -34.91 -26.06 -19.66
N THR A 529 -35.34 -24.95 -19.07
CA THR A 529 -35.95 -23.82 -19.79
C THR A 529 -34.83 -22.86 -20.18
N VAL A 530 -34.62 -22.61 -21.47
CA VAL A 530 -33.49 -21.81 -21.95
C VAL A 530 -33.98 -20.59 -22.72
N ILE A 531 -33.57 -19.40 -22.26
CA ILE A 531 -34.00 -18.11 -22.80
C ILE A 531 -32.75 -17.30 -23.16
N PHE A 532 -32.63 -16.82 -24.40
CA PHE A 532 -31.49 -15.98 -24.79
C PHE A 532 -31.82 -14.86 -25.76
N THR A 533 -31.08 -13.76 -25.69
CA THR A 533 -31.10 -12.69 -26.70
C THR A 533 -30.23 -13.09 -27.89
N ILE A 534 -30.61 -12.72 -29.11
CA ILE A 534 -29.76 -12.96 -30.30
C ILE A 534 -29.93 -11.85 -31.36
N HIS A 535 -28.88 -11.60 -32.12
CA HIS A 535 -28.79 -10.58 -33.15
C HIS A 535 -28.35 -11.22 -34.49
N GLN A 536 -29.14 -11.02 -35.55
CA GLN A 536 -28.89 -11.51 -36.92
C GLN A 536 -28.41 -12.98 -37.01
N PRO A 537 -29.16 -13.96 -36.46
CA PRO A 537 -28.82 -15.37 -36.56
C PRO A 537 -28.95 -15.92 -37.99
N ARG A 538 -28.00 -16.79 -38.36
CA ARG A 538 -28.07 -17.60 -39.59
C ARG A 538 -29.32 -18.50 -39.58
N SER A 539 -29.92 -18.75 -40.74
CA SER A 539 -31.16 -19.53 -40.88
C SER A 539 -31.11 -20.95 -40.26
N ASN A 540 -29.94 -21.58 -40.22
CA ASN A 540 -29.75 -22.89 -39.57
C ASN A 540 -29.74 -22.82 -38.03
N ILE A 541 -29.47 -21.65 -37.44
CA ILE A 541 -29.64 -21.38 -36.00
C ILE A 541 -31.12 -21.06 -35.72
N VAL A 542 -31.76 -20.29 -36.60
CA VAL A 542 -33.19 -19.91 -36.49
C VAL A 542 -34.11 -21.13 -36.47
N ALA A 543 -33.81 -22.15 -37.29
CA ALA A 543 -34.54 -23.41 -37.33
C ALA A 543 -34.47 -24.25 -36.03
N LEU A 544 -33.72 -23.82 -35.01
CA LEU A 544 -33.61 -24.47 -33.70
C LEU A 544 -34.46 -23.80 -32.61
N PHE A 545 -35.18 -22.71 -32.91
CA PHE A 545 -35.99 -21.98 -31.93
C PHE A 545 -37.38 -22.62 -31.78
N ASP A 546 -37.82 -22.86 -30.54
CA ASP A 546 -39.19 -23.33 -30.26
C ASP A 546 -40.16 -22.13 -30.13
N ARG A 547 -39.75 -21.11 -29.38
CA ARG A 547 -40.49 -19.87 -29.15
C ARG A 547 -39.65 -18.64 -29.50
N LEU A 548 -40.32 -17.57 -29.93
CA LEU A 548 -39.73 -16.30 -30.31
C LEU A 548 -40.46 -15.15 -29.61
N VAL A 549 -39.69 -14.22 -29.03
CA VAL A 549 -40.16 -12.89 -28.65
C VAL A 549 -39.43 -11.86 -29.52
N LEU A 550 -40.18 -11.07 -30.28
CA LEU A 550 -39.69 -10.01 -31.16
C LEU A 550 -40.02 -8.64 -30.56
N LEU A 551 -38.99 -7.85 -30.26
CA LEU A 551 -39.12 -6.53 -29.65
C LEU A 551 -38.75 -5.41 -30.62
N ALA A 552 -39.53 -4.33 -30.61
CA ALA A 552 -39.23 -3.06 -31.29
C ALA A 552 -39.47 -1.89 -30.33
N GLN A 553 -38.48 -1.00 -30.19
CA GLN A 553 -38.46 0.11 -29.21
C GLN A 553 -38.88 -0.24 -27.76
N GLY A 554 -38.82 -1.52 -27.35
CA GLY A 554 -39.26 -1.98 -26.02
C GLY A 554 -40.73 -2.43 -25.93
N GLN A 555 -41.48 -2.43 -27.04
CA GLN A 555 -42.81 -3.04 -27.18
C GLN A 555 -42.69 -4.43 -27.83
N THR A 556 -43.72 -5.27 -27.66
CA THR A 556 -43.80 -6.61 -28.28
C THR A 556 -44.48 -6.54 -29.64
N VAL A 557 -43.78 -6.98 -30.69
CA VAL A 557 -44.31 -7.11 -32.07
C VAL A 557 -44.73 -8.56 -32.38
N TYR A 558 -44.11 -9.52 -31.68
CA TYR A 558 -44.53 -10.93 -31.68
C TYR A 558 -44.06 -11.59 -30.39
N SER A 559 -44.88 -12.45 -29.80
CA SER A 559 -44.46 -13.39 -28.76
C SER A 559 -45.24 -14.68 -28.99
N GLY A 560 -44.55 -15.82 -29.09
CA GLY A 560 -45.22 -17.11 -29.33
C GLY A 560 -44.34 -18.17 -29.99
N PRO A 561 -44.93 -19.31 -30.39
CA PRO A 561 -44.22 -20.40 -31.06
C PRO A 561 -43.58 -19.94 -32.38
N PHE A 562 -42.33 -20.34 -32.65
CA PHE A 562 -41.61 -19.85 -33.83
C PHE A 562 -42.25 -20.31 -35.15
N HIS A 563 -42.76 -21.53 -35.22
CA HIS A 563 -43.39 -22.09 -36.43
C HIS A 563 -44.60 -21.30 -36.96
N GLN A 564 -45.33 -20.58 -36.09
CA GLN A 564 -46.49 -19.74 -36.46
C GLN A 564 -46.08 -18.32 -36.89
N CYS A 565 -44.84 -17.92 -36.61
CA CYS A 565 -44.35 -16.56 -36.84
C CYS A 565 -44.43 -16.14 -38.31
N GLN A 566 -44.09 -17.03 -39.25
CA GLN A 566 -44.13 -16.72 -40.67
C GLN A 566 -45.57 -16.52 -41.17
N GLU A 567 -46.52 -17.32 -40.68
CA GLU A 567 -47.93 -17.22 -41.04
C GLU A 567 -48.55 -15.93 -40.48
N TYR A 568 -48.26 -15.58 -39.23
CA TYR A 568 -48.70 -14.34 -38.59
C TYR A 568 -48.26 -13.08 -39.39
N PHE A 569 -46.98 -12.99 -39.76
CA PHE A 569 -46.50 -11.85 -40.56
C PHE A 569 -47.06 -11.85 -41.99
N GLN A 570 -47.34 -13.02 -42.57
CA GLN A 570 -48.04 -13.13 -43.85
C GLN A 570 -49.51 -12.65 -43.77
N GLN A 571 -50.24 -12.99 -42.70
CA GLN A 571 -51.63 -12.56 -42.47
C GLN A 571 -51.74 -11.05 -42.21
N THR A 572 -50.77 -10.46 -41.50
CA THR A 572 -50.69 -9.02 -41.25
C THR A 572 -50.11 -8.20 -42.43
N GLY A 573 -49.76 -8.85 -43.54
CA GLY A 573 -49.32 -8.21 -44.80
C GLY A 573 -47.80 -8.09 -45.01
N TYR A 574 -47.00 -8.42 -44.00
CA TYR A 574 -45.53 -8.34 -44.01
C TYR A 574 -44.89 -9.65 -44.50
N ASN A 575 -45.03 -9.92 -45.79
CA ASN A 575 -44.47 -11.12 -46.43
C ASN A 575 -42.94 -11.10 -46.55
N CYS A 576 -42.26 -12.08 -45.94
CA CYS A 576 -40.83 -12.32 -46.14
C CYS A 576 -40.53 -12.74 -47.59
N PRO A 577 -39.60 -12.08 -48.32
CA PRO A 577 -39.25 -12.46 -49.68
C PRO A 577 -38.65 -13.87 -49.80
N PRO A 578 -38.92 -14.62 -50.89
CA PRO A 578 -38.39 -15.96 -51.08
C PRO A 578 -36.86 -15.95 -51.19
N GLY A 579 -36.20 -16.79 -50.41
CA GLY A 579 -34.73 -16.87 -50.33
C GLY A 579 -34.08 -15.85 -49.40
N PHE A 580 -34.85 -14.97 -48.74
CA PHE A 580 -34.36 -14.11 -47.67
C PHE A 580 -34.34 -14.86 -46.33
N ASN A 581 -33.45 -14.48 -45.41
CA ASN A 581 -33.40 -15.08 -44.07
C ASN A 581 -34.48 -14.47 -43.18
N ILE A 582 -35.46 -15.27 -42.73
CA ILE A 582 -36.59 -14.77 -41.94
C ILE A 582 -36.16 -13.98 -40.70
N ALA A 583 -35.11 -14.37 -39.99
CA ALA A 583 -34.65 -13.60 -38.82
C ALA A 583 -34.04 -12.23 -39.18
N ASP A 584 -33.37 -12.12 -40.32
CA ASP A 584 -32.90 -10.83 -40.81
C ASP A 584 -34.09 -9.96 -41.26
N TYR A 585 -35.11 -10.56 -41.91
CA TYR A 585 -36.34 -9.86 -42.29
C TYR A 585 -37.09 -9.30 -41.08
N LEU A 586 -37.21 -10.08 -40.01
CA LEU A 586 -37.84 -9.64 -38.76
C LEU A 586 -37.03 -8.53 -38.06
N VAL A 587 -35.69 -8.59 -38.10
CA VAL A 587 -34.84 -7.50 -37.59
C VAL A 587 -35.01 -6.24 -38.44
N ASP A 588 -34.96 -6.33 -39.75
CA ASP A 588 -35.16 -5.21 -40.68
C ASP A 588 -36.56 -4.60 -40.54
N LEU A 589 -37.60 -5.41 -40.36
CA LEU A 589 -38.96 -4.96 -40.05
C LEU A 589 -38.99 -4.13 -38.75
N THR A 590 -38.42 -4.64 -37.65
CA THR A 590 -38.36 -3.86 -36.39
C THR A 590 -37.49 -2.60 -36.49
N MET A 591 -36.48 -2.58 -37.38
CA MET A 591 -35.67 -1.38 -37.67
C MET A 591 -36.47 -0.33 -38.46
N HIS A 592 -37.27 -0.74 -39.43
CA HIS A 592 -38.08 0.17 -40.25
C HIS A 592 -39.29 0.73 -39.50
N ALA A 593 -40.01 -0.12 -38.76
CA ALA A 593 -41.07 0.31 -37.84
C ALA A 593 -40.55 1.32 -36.80
N SER A 594 -39.27 1.21 -36.41
CA SER A 594 -38.61 2.15 -35.50
C SER A 594 -38.25 3.51 -36.11
N SER A 595 -38.43 3.72 -37.43
CA SER A 595 -38.04 4.96 -38.11
C SER A 595 -39.22 5.94 -38.26
N LEU A 596 -39.16 7.05 -37.50
CA LEU A 596 -40.12 8.15 -37.62
C LEU A 596 -40.08 8.74 -39.03
N THR A 597 -41.12 8.49 -39.83
CA THR A 597 -41.39 9.27 -41.04
C THR A 597 -41.93 10.64 -40.63
N SER A 598 -41.02 11.56 -40.33
CA SER A 598 -41.35 12.98 -40.15
C SER A 598 -41.83 13.56 -41.48
N TYR A 599 -43.16 13.54 -41.68
CA TYR A 599 -43.82 14.37 -42.68
C TYR A 599 -43.65 15.83 -42.25
N ASP A 600 -42.83 16.57 -43.01
CA ASP A 600 -42.67 18.01 -42.84
C ASP A 600 -43.89 18.69 -43.50
N ASP A 601 -44.70 19.39 -42.71
CA ASP A 601 -45.95 19.99 -43.20
C ASP A 601 -45.66 21.31 -43.95
N GLY A 602 -46.33 21.49 -45.08
CA GLY A 602 -45.85 22.38 -46.14
C GLY A 602 -46.16 23.86 -45.93
N THR A 603 -45.14 24.69 -45.72
CA THR A 603 -45.23 26.12 -46.06
C THR A 603 -44.79 26.40 -47.50
N ILE A 604 -45.59 27.19 -48.22
CA ILE A 604 -45.58 27.28 -49.68
C ILE A 604 -44.60 28.34 -50.19
N THR A 605 -43.67 27.93 -51.06
CA THR A 605 -43.18 28.76 -52.19
C THR A 605 -43.04 27.88 -53.43
N THR A 606 -43.46 28.40 -54.59
CA THR A 606 -43.50 27.66 -55.86
C THR A 606 -42.15 27.64 -56.56
N ASP A 607 -41.84 26.57 -57.32
CA ASP A 607 -41.88 26.65 -58.79
C ASP A 607 -41.64 25.31 -59.54
N ALA A 608 -42.54 25.07 -60.50
CA ALA A 608 -42.42 24.28 -61.75
C ALA A 608 -41.61 22.95 -61.84
N ALA A 609 -42.37 21.84 -62.02
CA ALA A 609 -42.21 20.77 -63.03
C ALA A 609 -40.86 20.00 -63.16
N SER A 610 -40.80 18.68 -63.34
CA SER A 610 -41.77 17.58 -63.52
C SER A 610 -41.05 16.24 -63.18
N SER A 611 -41.65 15.05 -63.05
CA SER A 611 -42.90 14.49 -63.56
C SER A 611 -43.42 13.34 -62.64
N VAL A 612 -44.65 12.86 -62.87
CA VAL A 612 -45.26 11.77 -62.08
C VAL A 612 -45.20 10.42 -62.84
N GLY A 613 -44.86 9.34 -62.13
CA GLY A 613 -44.93 7.95 -62.59
C GLY A 613 -45.19 7.01 -61.41
N PRO A 614 -45.82 5.84 -61.62
CA PRO A 614 -46.46 5.08 -60.53
C PRO A 614 -45.51 4.29 -59.63
N SER A 615 -45.94 4.09 -58.38
CA SER A 615 -45.27 3.26 -57.37
C SER A 615 -45.17 1.79 -57.79
N SER A 616 -43.94 1.28 -57.99
CA SER A 616 -43.58 -0.14 -57.84
C SER A 616 -42.06 -0.37 -58.00
N THR A 617 -41.25 0.09 -57.04
CA THR A 617 -39.90 -0.45 -56.69
C THR A 617 -39.22 0.46 -55.66
N ARG A 618 -39.24 0.09 -54.37
CA ARG A 618 -38.44 0.79 -53.33
C ARG A 618 -37.71 -0.19 -52.40
N ALA A 619 -37.01 -1.14 -53.01
CA ALA A 619 -36.00 -1.97 -52.34
C ALA A 619 -34.61 -1.69 -52.93
N VAL A 620 -33.58 -1.87 -52.12
CA VAL A 620 -32.14 -1.79 -52.48
C VAL A 620 -31.65 -0.42 -52.99
N LYS A 621 -31.29 0.46 -52.05
CA LYS A 621 -30.10 1.32 -52.23
C LYS A 621 -29.45 1.64 -50.89
N SER A 622 -28.42 0.88 -50.52
CA SER A 622 -27.59 1.14 -49.35
C SER A 622 -26.75 2.40 -49.54
N ILE A 623 -26.66 3.24 -48.51
CA ILE A 623 -25.83 4.45 -48.47
C ILE A 623 -24.68 4.22 -47.49
N ALA A 624 -23.47 4.61 -47.88
CA ALA A 624 -22.28 4.47 -47.06
C ALA A 624 -22.26 5.49 -45.90
N SER A 625 -21.67 5.11 -44.77
CA SER A 625 -21.48 5.98 -43.61
C SER A 625 -20.59 7.18 -43.94
N VAL A 626 -21.12 8.40 -43.77
CA VAL A 626 -20.36 9.66 -43.86
C VAL A 626 -19.99 10.11 -42.45
N SER A 627 -18.70 10.15 -42.14
CA SER A 627 -18.19 10.73 -40.89
C SER A 627 -18.31 12.25 -40.92
N ILE A 628 -18.89 12.85 -39.88
CA ILE A 628 -18.98 14.30 -39.74
C ILE A 628 -17.58 14.89 -39.49
N ALA A 629 -17.20 15.88 -40.29
CA ALA A 629 -16.04 16.73 -40.05
C ALA A 629 -16.53 18.08 -39.47
N SER A 630 -15.75 18.66 -38.56
CA SER A 630 -16.14 19.85 -37.79
C SER A 630 -16.06 21.15 -38.60
N VAL A 631 -16.98 22.07 -38.29
CA VAL A 631 -16.94 23.48 -38.71
C VAL A 631 -15.64 24.15 -38.24
N GLY A 632 -15.15 25.11 -39.02
CA GLY A 632 -14.19 26.12 -38.58
C GLY A 632 -14.68 27.51 -38.99
N ASP A 633 -14.26 28.53 -38.25
CA ASP A 633 -14.43 29.95 -38.60
C ASP A 633 -13.17 30.74 -38.17
N ASP A 634 -13.03 31.97 -38.67
CA ASP A 634 -11.73 32.61 -38.95
C ASP A 634 -11.22 33.61 -37.87
N SER A 635 -9.91 33.86 -37.86
CA SER A 635 -9.28 35.20 -37.79
C SER A 635 -7.77 35.17 -37.44
N GLY A 636 -6.95 35.94 -38.18
CA GLY A 636 -5.63 36.42 -37.73
C GLY A 636 -4.43 36.20 -38.69
N ALA A 637 -3.92 37.28 -39.27
CA ALA A 637 -2.67 37.32 -40.06
C ALA A 637 -1.47 37.78 -39.16
N GLU A 638 -0.18 37.82 -39.55
CA GLU A 638 0.49 37.92 -40.86
C GLU A 638 1.84 37.12 -40.97
N ALA A 639 2.43 37.15 -42.17
CA ALA A 639 3.83 36.95 -42.63
C ALA A 639 5.00 36.81 -41.61
N SER A 640 6.16 36.18 -41.90
CA SER A 640 6.68 35.31 -42.99
C SER A 640 8.05 34.72 -42.53
N SER A 641 8.62 33.61 -43.02
CA SER A 641 9.24 33.43 -44.36
C SER A 641 10.04 32.10 -44.47
N SER A 642 10.27 31.65 -45.71
CA SER A 642 11.37 30.75 -46.21
C SER A 642 11.80 29.43 -45.50
N LEU A 643 11.46 28.30 -46.18
CA LEU A 643 12.37 27.23 -46.68
C LEU A 643 12.95 26.08 -45.78
N LEU A 644 12.91 24.86 -46.38
CA LEU A 644 13.81 23.67 -46.24
C LEU A 644 13.67 22.65 -45.06
N ARG A 645 12.77 21.67 -45.27
CA ARG A 645 12.93 20.16 -45.22
C ARG A 645 14.36 19.60 -44.96
N PRO A 646 14.61 18.41 -44.33
CA PRO A 646 13.69 17.27 -43.97
C PRO A 646 13.83 16.64 -42.55
N LYS A 647 12.95 15.67 -42.19
CA LYS A 647 13.39 14.34 -41.66
C LYS A 647 12.36 13.18 -41.65
N GLN A 648 12.80 12.06 -42.22
CA GLN A 648 12.61 10.63 -41.85
C GLN A 648 11.32 10.08 -41.17
N LYS A 649 10.51 9.40 -41.99
CA LYS A 649 10.03 8.00 -41.86
C LYS A 649 10.04 7.32 -40.48
N ARG A 650 8.86 6.85 -40.03
CA ARG A 650 8.68 5.55 -39.33
C ARG A 650 8.09 4.52 -40.31
N ARG A 651 8.03 3.23 -39.94
CA ARG A 651 7.68 2.11 -40.84
C ARG A 651 6.36 1.46 -40.39
N ASP A 652 5.35 1.46 -41.26
CA ASP A 652 4.10 0.73 -41.03
C ASP A 652 4.22 -0.77 -41.37
N SER A 653 3.28 -1.56 -40.84
CA SER A 653 3.35 -3.03 -40.85
C SER A 653 2.91 -3.65 -42.18
N VAL A 654 3.35 -4.90 -42.42
CA VAL A 654 3.06 -5.66 -43.65
C VAL A 654 1.56 -5.97 -43.84
N ARG A 655 0.78 -6.04 -42.75
CA ARG A 655 -0.66 -6.38 -42.81
C ARG A 655 -1.46 -5.41 -43.67
N THR A 656 -1.22 -4.11 -43.52
CA THR A 656 -1.88 -3.02 -44.26
C THR A 656 -1.53 -2.97 -45.75
N LYS A 657 -0.58 -3.80 -46.21
CA LYS A 657 -0.26 -3.97 -47.63
C LYS A 657 -1.05 -5.11 -48.28
N LEU A 658 -1.30 -6.19 -47.54
CA LEU A 658 -1.95 -7.40 -48.07
C LEU A 658 -3.44 -7.17 -48.39
N GLU A 659 -4.13 -6.40 -47.54
CA GLU A 659 -5.55 -6.05 -47.72
C GLU A 659 -5.80 -5.07 -48.88
N ARG A 660 -4.74 -4.43 -49.43
CA ARG A 660 -4.85 -3.39 -50.47
C ARG A 660 -4.64 -3.85 -51.90
N GLU A 661 -4.19 -5.10 -52.12
CA GLU A 661 -3.89 -5.62 -53.47
C GLU A 661 -4.99 -6.58 -54.02
N LEU A 662 -6.04 -6.89 -53.24
CA LEU A 662 -7.07 -7.87 -53.60
C LEU A 662 -8.25 -7.38 -54.46
N PHE A 663 -8.35 -6.07 -54.78
CA PHE A 663 -9.53 -5.51 -55.48
C PHE A 663 -9.22 -4.59 -56.69
N THR A 664 -8.22 -4.91 -57.53
CA THR A 664 -8.01 -4.17 -58.80
C THR A 664 -7.60 -5.00 -60.02
N ARG A 665 -8.58 -5.34 -60.89
CA ARG A 665 -8.43 -5.66 -62.35
C ARG A 665 -7.55 -6.91 -62.69
N ARG A 666 -7.48 -7.46 -63.92
CA ARG A 666 -7.94 -7.06 -65.28
C ARG A 666 -8.16 -8.28 -66.22
N LYS A 667 -8.38 -8.03 -67.51
CA LYS A 667 -8.51 -8.98 -68.65
C LYS A 667 -7.73 -8.38 -69.87
N THR A 668 -7.25 -9.10 -70.90
CA THR A 668 -7.32 -10.51 -71.35
C THR A 668 -6.08 -10.83 -72.23
N GLN A 669 -5.75 -12.11 -72.46
CA GLN A 669 -4.81 -12.63 -73.50
C GLN A 669 -3.31 -12.27 -73.30
N GLN A 670 -2.32 -13.11 -73.63
CA GLN A 670 -2.20 -14.18 -74.66
C GLN A 670 -1.30 -15.37 -74.20
N THR A 671 -1.18 -16.43 -75.01
CA THR A 671 -0.42 -17.71 -74.82
C THR A 671 1.00 -17.66 -75.42
N PRO A 672 1.88 -18.69 -75.37
CA PRO A 672 1.81 -20.08 -74.82
C PRO A 672 2.85 -20.31 -73.67
N ASP A 673 3.25 -21.50 -73.15
CA ASP A 673 3.44 -22.85 -73.74
C ASP A 673 3.48 -24.00 -72.70
N THR A 674 3.18 -25.23 -73.17
CA THR A 674 3.68 -26.59 -72.76
C THR A 674 4.06 -26.88 -71.28
N ALA A 675 3.61 -27.95 -70.58
CA ALA A 675 2.56 -29.00 -70.68
C ALA A 675 2.56 -29.75 -69.29
N ALA A 676 2.06 -30.97 -68.98
CA ALA A 676 1.36 -32.09 -69.67
C ALA A 676 0.68 -33.02 -68.62
N SER A 677 -0.29 -33.85 -69.03
CA SER A 677 -0.87 -35.06 -68.34
C SER A 677 -1.49 -34.91 -66.93
N SER A 678 -2.58 -35.61 -66.54
CA SER A 678 -3.45 -36.59 -67.24
C SER A 678 -4.76 -36.80 -66.46
N ASP A 679 -5.86 -37.09 -67.16
CA ASP A 679 -7.09 -37.85 -66.76
C ASP A 679 -7.92 -37.36 -65.54
N ALA A 680 -9.23 -37.60 -65.42
CA ALA A 680 -10.36 -37.82 -66.36
C ALA A 680 -11.67 -37.67 -65.52
N GLY A 681 -12.85 -37.31 -66.05
CA GLY A 681 -13.27 -37.03 -67.43
C GLY A 681 -14.64 -36.33 -67.49
N ASP A 682 -15.42 -36.65 -68.53
CA ASP A 682 -16.71 -36.06 -68.96
C ASP A 682 -17.88 -36.11 -67.91
N ASP A 683 -19.05 -35.46 -68.07
CA ASP A 683 -19.70 -35.00 -69.32
C ASP A 683 -20.77 -33.88 -69.15
N LEU A 684 -21.29 -33.44 -70.30
CA LEU A 684 -22.62 -32.87 -70.60
C LEU A 684 -22.92 -31.37 -70.41
N LEU A 685 -22.90 -30.72 -71.58
CA LEU A 685 -23.44 -29.44 -72.05
C LEU A 685 -24.78 -28.95 -71.43
N GLY A 686 -25.01 -27.63 -71.53
CA GLY A 686 -26.39 -27.09 -71.53
C GLY A 686 -26.52 -25.57 -71.36
N GLY A 687 -26.01 -24.74 -72.29
CA GLY A 687 -26.04 -23.27 -72.15
C GLY A 687 -26.69 -22.52 -73.31
N TYR A 688 -27.61 -21.58 -73.01
CA TYR A 688 -28.07 -20.53 -73.93
C TYR A 688 -28.19 -19.18 -73.23
N LYS A 689 -27.88 -18.10 -73.96
CA LYS A 689 -28.15 -16.71 -73.57
C LYS A 689 -29.43 -16.23 -74.22
N LEU A 690 -30.09 -15.24 -73.62
CA LEU A 690 -31.12 -14.44 -74.30
C LEU A 690 -30.70 -12.97 -74.42
N GLN A 691 -31.43 -12.24 -75.27
CA GLN A 691 -31.00 -10.98 -75.86
C GLN A 691 -32.13 -9.93 -75.79
N THR A 692 -31.79 -8.67 -75.54
CA THR A 692 -32.74 -7.58 -75.29
C THR A 692 -33.38 -7.04 -76.58
N GLN A 693 -34.67 -6.73 -76.54
CA GLN A 693 -35.38 -5.93 -77.55
C GLN A 693 -36.28 -4.86 -76.90
N THR A 694 -36.74 -3.91 -77.72
CA THR A 694 -37.37 -2.62 -77.35
C THR A 694 -38.90 -2.68 -77.21
N PRO A 695 -39.53 -1.71 -76.52
CA PRO A 695 -40.95 -1.76 -76.18
C PRO A 695 -41.91 -1.31 -77.30
N HIS A 696 -43.19 -1.67 -77.17
CA HIS A 696 -44.30 -1.16 -77.97
C HIS A 696 -45.49 -0.71 -77.09
N ILE A 697 -46.39 0.08 -77.68
CA ILE A 697 -47.42 0.90 -77.01
C ILE A 697 -48.79 0.19 -77.00
N VAL A 698 -49.60 0.43 -75.97
CA VAL A 698 -51.04 0.03 -75.90
C VAL A 698 -51.89 1.23 -75.44
N PRO A 699 -53.03 1.55 -76.10
CA PRO A 699 -53.97 2.61 -75.69
C PRO A 699 -55.02 2.14 -74.66
N PRO A 700 -55.79 3.05 -74.03
CA PRO A 700 -56.49 2.78 -72.76
C PRO A 700 -57.93 2.26 -72.90
N ARG A 701 -58.52 1.87 -71.76
CA ARG A 701 -59.97 1.81 -71.57
C ARG A 701 -60.41 2.06 -70.12
N ASP A 702 -61.17 3.14 -69.97
CA ASP A 702 -62.40 3.35 -69.19
C ASP A 702 -62.56 2.79 -67.75
N SER A 703 -63.19 3.62 -66.91
CA SER A 703 -63.43 3.44 -65.48
C SER A 703 -64.85 2.97 -65.15
N GLU A 704 -64.99 2.16 -64.09
CA GLU A 704 -66.16 2.18 -63.19
C GLU A 704 -65.67 2.36 -61.74
N ASP A 705 -66.58 2.72 -60.83
CA ASP A 705 -66.31 3.53 -59.62
C ASP A 705 -66.23 2.65 -58.33
N PRO A 706 -66.34 3.13 -57.05
CA PRO A 706 -65.43 2.69 -56.00
C PRO A 706 -66.12 1.84 -54.89
N ASP A 707 -65.68 2.04 -53.64
CA ASP A 707 -66.18 1.44 -52.38
C ASP A 707 -65.80 -0.02 -52.09
N ASP A 708 -64.53 -0.23 -51.70
CA ASP A 708 -64.24 -0.89 -50.41
C ASP A 708 -62.80 -0.56 -49.94
N ALA A 709 -62.68 0.22 -48.86
CA ALA A 709 -61.40 0.57 -48.26
C ALA A 709 -61.48 0.42 -46.72
N PRO A 710 -60.57 -0.34 -46.07
CA PRO A 710 -60.49 -0.36 -44.63
C PRO A 710 -60.06 1.03 -44.10
N PRO A 711 -60.44 1.40 -42.87
CA PRO A 711 -60.28 2.76 -42.37
C PRO A 711 -58.82 3.19 -42.25
N SER A 712 -58.54 4.46 -42.54
CA SER A 712 -57.21 5.07 -42.43
C SER A 712 -56.78 5.23 -40.96
N ALA A 713 -56.05 4.24 -40.45
CA ALA A 713 -55.40 4.32 -39.15
C ALA A 713 -54.29 5.39 -39.16
N PHE A 714 -54.48 6.48 -38.40
CA PHE A 714 -53.42 7.43 -38.09
C PHE A 714 -52.54 6.86 -36.97
N GLY A 715 -51.34 6.37 -37.32
CA GLY A 715 -50.35 5.84 -36.38
C GLY A 715 -49.01 5.58 -37.08
N ASN A 716 -47.97 5.25 -36.31
CA ASN A 716 -46.69 4.80 -36.89
C ASN A 716 -46.81 3.32 -37.30
N ASP A 717 -45.95 2.87 -38.23
CA ASP A 717 -45.85 1.46 -38.66
C ASP A 717 -45.63 0.50 -37.46
N LEU A 718 -44.90 0.97 -36.43
CA LEU A 718 -44.78 0.27 -35.14
C LEU A 718 -46.09 0.13 -34.37
N ASP A 719 -46.91 1.19 -34.29
CA ASP A 719 -48.16 1.16 -33.51
C ASP A 719 -49.14 0.15 -34.11
N ALA A 720 -49.20 0.06 -35.44
CA ALA A 720 -50.00 -0.93 -36.16
C ALA A 720 -49.50 -2.36 -35.92
N LEU A 721 -48.18 -2.59 -35.96
CA LEU A 721 -47.55 -3.89 -35.67
C LEU A 721 -47.76 -4.36 -34.22
N VAL A 722 -47.85 -3.44 -33.26
CA VAL A 722 -48.12 -3.77 -31.85
C VAL A 722 -49.63 -3.99 -31.62
N HIS A 723 -50.50 -3.19 -32.23
CA HIS A 723 -51.96 -3.36 -32.12
C HIS A 723 -52.42 -4.70 -32.71
N SER A 724 -51.94 -5.04 -33.91
CA SER A 724 -52.23 -6.32 -34.58
C SER A 724 -51.73 -7.54 -33.80
N TYR A 725 -50.64 -7.42 -33.03
CA TYR A 725 -50.22 -8.47 -32.12
C TYR A 725 -51.19 -8.61 -30.93
N ILE A 726 -51.58 -7.49 -30.30
CA ILE A 726 -52.50 -7.48 -29.15
C ILE A 726 -53.88 -8.04 -29.50
N GLU A 727 -54.38 -7.80 -30.70
CA GLU A 727 -55.66 -8.34 -31.20
C GLU A 727 -55.57 -9.79 -31.72
N SER A 728 -54.36 -10.38 -31.79
CA SER A 728 -54.18 -11.71 -32.38
C SER A 728 -54.59 -12.87 -31.45
N ASP A 729 -55.07 -13.96 -32.07
CA ASP A 729 -55.32 -15.24 -31.38
C ASP A 729 -54.07 -15.76 -30.64
N ILE A 730 -52.86 -15.41 -31.09
CA ILE A 730 -51.59 -15.80 -30.48
C ILE A 730 -51.41 -15.10 -29.12
N ALA A 731 -51.68 -13.80 -29.04
CA ALA A 731 -51.65 -13.05 -27.79
C ALA A 731 -52.75 -13.53 -26.81
N GLY A 732 -53.95 -13.81 -27.33
CA GLY A 732 -55.04 -14.42 -26.54
C GLY A 732 -54.66 -15.79 -25.96
N THR A 733 -54.12 -16.68 -26.80
CA THR A 733 -53.67 -18.02 -26.40
C THR A 733 -52.61 -17.96 -25.30
N ILE A 734 -51.64 -17.04 -25.40
CA ILE A 734 -50.63 -16.83 -24.35
C ILE A 734 -51.26 -16.33 -23.04
N HIS A 735 -52.23 -15.43 -23.12
CA HIS A 735 -52.88 -14.90 -21.92
C HIS A 735 -53.69 -15.97 -21.18
N ASP A 736 -54.39 -16.85 -21.90
CA ASP A 736 -55.10 -17.98 -21.31
C ASP A 736 -54.15 -19.12 -20.86
N GLU A 737 -53.01 -19.34 -21.53
CA GLU A 737 -51.92 -20.22 -21.06
C GLU A 737 -51.35 -19.75 -19.70
N ILE A 738 -51.16 -18.44 -19.51
CA ILE A 738 -50.74 -17.84 -18.23
C ILE A 738 -51.82 -18.03 -17.15
N ARG A 739 -53.09 -17.71 -17.46
CA ARG A 739 -54.22 -17.85 -16.53
C ARG A 739 -54.43 -19.29 -16.08
N GLN A 740 -54.36 -20.26 -17.00
CA GLN A 740 -54.53 -21.67 -16.69
C GLN A 740 -53.42 -22.15 -15.74
N ALA A 741 -52.16 -21.82 -16.01
CA ALA A 741 -51.05 -22.20 -15.14
C ALA A 741 -51.18 -21.63 -13.72
N ILE A 742 -51.67 -20.40 -13.57
CA ILE A 742 -51.96 -19.79 -12.27
C ILE A 742 -53.11 -20.53 -11.56
N ALA A 743 -54.18 -20.89 -12.27
CA ALA A 743 -55.30 -21.64 -11.72
C ALA A 743 -54.89 -23.05 -11.27
N ASP A 744 -54.10 -23.77 -12.07
CA ASP A 744 -53.59 -25.11 -11.75
C ASP A 744 -52.65 -25.09 -10.52
N ALA A 745 -51.81 -24.05 -10.40
CA ALA A 745 -50.99 -23.83 -9.21
C ALA A 745 -51.81 -23.52 -7.95
N GLN A 746 -52.88 -22.71 -8.06
CA GLN A 746 -53.79 -22.43 -6.95
C GLN A 746 -54.58 -23.67 -6.52
N ASN A 747 -55.09 -24.45 -7.48
CA ASN A 747 -55.78 -25.73 -7.23
C ASN A 747 -54.85 -26.74 -6.53
N SER A 748 -53.58 -26.81 -6.94
CA SER A 748 -52.57 -27.70 -6.35
C SER A 748 -52.29 -27.37 -4.88
N ASN A 749 -52.29 -26.08 -4.52
CA ASN A 749 -52.10 -25.64 -3.13
C ASN A 749 -53.39 -25.69 -2.28
N GLY A 750 -54.57 -25.56 -2.91
CA GLY A 750 -55.85 -25.38 -2.24
C GLY A 750 -56.39 -26.60 -1.46
N GLN A 751 -55.94 -27.82 -1.75
CA GLN A 751 -56.53 -29.03 -1.17
C GLN A 751 -56.24 -29.25 0.34
N ASN A 752 -55.28 -28.52 0.93
CA ASN A 752 -54.96 -28.62 2.36
C ASN A 752 -55.78 -27.67 3.28
N ALA A 753 -56.81 -26.99 2.76
CA ALA A 753 -57.55 -25.96 3.50
C ALA A 753 -58.73 -26.46 4.38
N ASN A 754 -59.11 -27.74 4.31
CA ASN A 754 -60.30 -28.28 4.99
C ASN A 754 -59.98 -29.51 5.88
N GLY A 755 -59.54 -29.27 7.11
CA GLY A 755 -59.36 -30.32 8.13
C GLY A 755 -59.01 -29.76 9.50
N ASN A 756 -59.75 -30.17 10.55
CA ASN A 756 -59.58 -29.68 11.91
C ASN A 756 -58.14 -29.92 12.43
N GLY A 757 -57.53 -28.88 13.00
CA GLY A 757 -56.09 -28.84 13.25
C GLY A 757 -55.58 -29.58 14.48
N VAL A 758 -54.28 -29.89 14.44
CA VAL A 758 -53.42 -30.20 15.60
C VAL A 758 -52.16 -29.35 15.45
N ASN A 759 -51.63 -28.83 16.56
CA ASN A 759 -50.40 -28.02 16.54
C ASN A 759 -49.20 -28.84 16.07
N GLY A 760 -48.68 -28.52 14.88
CA GLY A 760 -47.42 -29.03 14.37
C GLY A 760 -46.78 -28.03 13.42
N ASN A 761 -45.58 -27.54 13.77
CA ASN A 761 -44.76 -26.72 12.87
C ASN A 761 -44.17 -27.58 11.75
N VAL A 762 -45.02 -28.03 10.81
CA VAL A 762 -44.57 -28.56 9.53
C VAL A 762 -44.03 -27.36 8.73
N PRO A 763 -42.74 -27.29 8.39
CA PRO A 763 -42.24 -26.20 7.59
C PRO A 763 -42.88 -26.26 6.21
N HIS A 764 -43.39 -25.13 5.71
CA HIS A 764 -43.82 -25.01 4.32
C HIS A 764 -42.63 -25.34 3.42
N SER A 765 -42.62 -26.54 2.83
CA SER A 765 -41.75 -26.84 1.70
C SER A 765 -42.34 -26.14 0.49
N SER A 766 -41.78 -24.98 0.12
CA SER A 766 -42.08 -24.37 -1.17
C SER A 766 -41.80 -25.39 -2.29
N SER A 767 -42.56 -25.27 -3.37
CA SER A 767 -42.48 -26.16 -4.55
C SER A 767 -41.05 -26.23 -5.13
N ILE A 768 -40.28 -25.16 -4.90
CA ILE A 768 -38.94 -24.86 -5.37
C ILE A 768 -37.88 -25.23 -4.30
N GLY A 769 -36.72 -25.72 -4.75
CA GLY A 769 -35.76 -26.45 -3.91
C GLY A 769 -35.19 -25.70 -2.68
N LYS A 770 -34.83 -26.47 -1.64
CA LYS A 770 -34.23 -25.97 -0.39
C LYS A 770 -33.01 -25.08 -0.66
N GLY A 771 -33.00 -23.88 -0.08
CA GLY A 771 -31.84 -22.99 -0.12
C GLY A 771 -30.64 -23.58 0.62
N TYR A 772 -29.49 -23.63 -0.06
CA TYR A 772 -28.30 -24.33 0.43
C TYR A 772 -27.39 -23.50 1.35
N THR A 773 -26.68 -24.19 2.24
CA THR A 773 -25.67 -23.64 3.15
C THR A 773 -24.44 -23.14 2.37
N ARG A 774 -24.28 -21.82 2.25
CA ARG A 774 -23.10 -21.23 1.58
C ARG A 774 -21.83 -21.45 2.42
N LEU A 775 -20.67 -21.53 1.74
CA LEU A 775 -19.38 -21.62 2.42
C LEU A 775 -19.11 -20.38 3.29
N GLY A 776 -18.69 -20.58 4.54
CA GLY A 776 -18.22 -19.50 5.40
C GLY A 776 -16.93 -18.85 4.90
N TYR A 777 -16.63 -17.64 5.39
CA TYR A 777 -15.55 -16.78 4.86
C TYR A 777 -14.17 -17.46 4.79
N TRP A 778 -13.80 -18.29 5.77
CA TRP A 778 -12.52 -19.02 5.74
C TRP A 778 -12.43 -20.03 4.58
N GLY A 779 -13.54 -20.67 4.21
CA GLY A 779 -13.62 -21.54 3.04
C GLY A 779 -13.45 -20.77 1.73
N GLN A 780 -14.18 -19.65 1.59
CA GLN A 780 -14.05 -18.74 0.45
C GLN A 780 -12.60 -18.22 0.31
N PHE A 781 -12.01 -17.73 1.41
CA PHE A 781 -10.63 -17.26 1.46
C PHE A 781 -9.62 -18.35 1.04
N LYS A 782 -9.76 -19.59 1.54
CA LYS A 782 -8.87 -20.70 1.18
C LYS A 782 -8.92 -21.02 -0.32
N ILE A 783 -10.12 -21.06 -0.91
CA ILE A 783 -10.31 -21.32 -2.35
C ILE A 783 -9.74 -20.16 -3.18
N LEU A 784 -10.05 -18.91 -2.82
CA LEU A 784 -9.58 -17.72 -3.54
C LEU A 784 -8.05 -17.57 -3.42
N SER A 785 -7.46 -17.84 -2.26
CA SER A 785 -6.01 -17.88 -2.07
C SER A 785 -5.33 -18.94 -2.95
N GLN A 786 -5.92 -20.14 -3.04
CA GLN A 786 -5.42 -21.19 -3.93
C GLN A 786 -5.54 -20.80 -5.40
N ARG A 787 -6.59 -20.06 -5.79
CA ARG A 787 -6.77 -19.50 -7.14
C ARG A 787 -5.71 -18.44 -7.46
N THR A 788 -5.54 -17.45 -6.58
CA THR A 788 -4.55 -16.36 -6.73
C THR A 788 -3.12 -16.92 -6.79
N TRP A 789 -2.78 -17.85 -5.89
CA TRP A 789 -1.46 -18.49 -5.89
C TRP A 789 -1.19 -19.27 -7.18
N ARG A 790 -2.18 -20.03 -7.70
CA ARG A 790 -2.08 -20.71 -9.01
C ARG A 790 -1.89 -19.72 -10.16
N ASN A 791 -2.61 -18.60 -10.17
CA ASN A 791 -2.49 -17.54 -11.17
C ASN A 791 -1.07 -16.92 -11.16
N LEU A 792 -0.60 -16.46 -9.99
CA LEU A 792 0.73 -15.88 -9.83
C LEU A 792 1.84 -16.87 -10.24
N TYR A 793 1.76 -18.11 -9.75
CA TYR A 793 2.73 -19.16 -10.08
C TYR A 793 2.77 -19.50 -11.57
N ARG A 794 1.63 -19.47 -12.28
CA ARG A 794 1.57 -19.70 -13.74
C ARG A 794 1.84 -18.46 -14.60
N ASN A 795 2.02 -17.29 -13.98
CA ASN A 795 2.52 -16.07 -14.62
C ASN A 795 3.99 -15.80 -14.21
N PRO A 796 4.95 -16.71 -14.53
CA PRO A 796 6.31 -16.63 -14.01
C PRO A 796 7.04 -15.35 -14.44
N MET A 797 6.68 -14.75 -15.59
CA MET A 797 7.37 -13.58 -16.12
C MET A 797 7.39 -12.41 -15.14
N LEU A 798 6.25 -12.04 -14.53
CA LEU A 798 6.18 -10.87 -13.66
C LEU A 798 7.05 -11.05 -12.40
N MET A 799 6.91 -12.20 -11.73
CA MET A 799 7.69 -12.54 -10.53
C MET A 799 9.18 -12.68 -10.83
N LEU A 800 9.54 -13.39 -11.91
CA LEU A 800 10.92 -13.59 -12.32
C LEU A 800 11.59 -12.26 -12.71
N THR A 801 10.89 -11.38 -13.43
CA THR A 801 11.39 -10.05 -13.77
C THR A 801 11.65 -9.22 -12.52
N HIS A 802 10.76 -9.21 -11.53
CA HIS A 802 11.02 -8.49 -10.27
C HIS A 802 12.21 -9.07 -9.49
N TYR A 803 12.39 -10.39 -9.41
CA TYR A 803 13.54 -10.99 -8.70
C TYR A 803 14.86 -10.77 -9.45
N ALA A 804 14.87 -10.94 -10.77
CA ALA A 804 16.07 -10.74 -11.59
C ALA A 804 16.52 -9.27 -11.61
N ILE A 805 15.58 -8.32 -11.70
CA ILE A 805 15.88 -6.89 -11.60
C ILE A 805 16.43 -6.55 -10.21
N ALA A 806 15.85 -7.09 -9.13
CA ALA A 806 16.35 -6.84 -7.78
C ALA A 806 17.79 -7.33 -7.58
N ILE A 807 18.13 -8.56 -8.03
CA ILE A 807 19.50 -9.10 -7.93
C ILE A 807 20.47 -8.28 -8.80
N LEU A 808 20.10 -7.92 -10.04
CA LEU A 808 20.95 -7.13 -10.94
C LEU A 808 21.23 -5.74 -10.37
N LEU A 809 20.19 -5.04 -9.88
CA LEU A 809 20.33 -3.74 -9.25
C LEU A 809 21.09 -3.81 -7.92
N ALA A 810 20.97 -4.91 -7.16
CA ALA A 810 21.73 -5.11 -5.94
C ALA A 810 23.23 -5.22 -6.21
N VAL A 811 23.64 -6.06 -7.17
CA VAL A 811 25.05 -6.21 -7.56
C VAL A 811 25.59 -4.92 -8.18
N PHE A 812 24.80 -4.22 -9.00
CA PHE A 812 25.20 -2.93 -9.58
C PHE A 812 25.39 -1.85 -8.51
N SER A 813 24.44 -1.69 -7.58
CA SER A 813 24.52 -0.71 -6.50
C SER A 813 25.65 -1.05 -5.52
N GLY A 814 25.78 -2.33 -5.14
CA GLY A 814 26.85 -2.83 -4.28
C GLY A 814 28.24 -2.70 -4.90
N PHE A 815 28.35 -2.65 -6.24
CA PHE A 815 29.59 -2.33 -6.95
C PHE A 815 29.89 -0.83 -6.96
N LEU A 816 28.89 0.04 -7.21
CA LEU A 816 29.07 1.49 -7.19
C LEU A 816 29.45 2.04 -5.80
N PHE A 817 28.87 1.46 -4.75
CA PHE A 817 29.11 1.84 -3.35
C PHE A 817 29.99 0.82 -2.60
N TYR A 818 30.88 0.11 -3.32
CA TYR A 818 31.72 -0.93 -2.72
C TYR A 818 32.73 -0.37 -1.71
N GLY A 819 32.71 -0.89 -0.48
CA GLY A 819 33.68 -0.55 0.57
C GLY A 819 33.62 0.90 1.08
N LEU A 820 32.48 1.29 1.65
CA LEU A 820 32.20 2.61 2.21
C LEU A 820 33.12 2.96 3.39
N THR A 821 33.97 3.96 3.17
CA THR A 821 34.87 4.55 4.17
C THR A 821 34.14 5.27 5.32
N SER A 822 34.88 5.58 6.38
CA SER A 822 34.41 6.26 7.60
C SER A 822 34.86 7.74 7.68
N ASP A 823 34.95 8.38 6.52
CA ASP A 823 35.27 9.79 6.33
C ASP A 823 34.02 10.59 5.86
N ILE A 824 34.12 11.91 5.75
CA ILE A 824 32.99 12.75 5.29
C ILE A 824 32.48 12.33 3.89
N PRO A 825 33.34 12.06 2.88
CA PRO A 825 32.91 11.45 1.61
C PRO A 825 32.18 10.11 1.79
N GLY A 826 32.67 9.23 2.66
CA GLY A 826 32.02 7.96 3.01
C GLY A 826 30.62 8.14 3.59
N PHE A 827 30.42 9.13 4.46
CA PHE A 827 29.09 9.52 4.96
C PHE A 827 28.16 10.03 3.85
N GLN A 828 28.65 10.87 2.94
CA GLN A 828 27.85 11.31 1.78
C GLN A 828 27.46 10.12 0.87
N ASN A 829 28.36 9.15 0.68
CA ASN A 829 28.08 7.93 -0.07
C ASN A 829 27.07 7.01 0.65
N ARG A 830 27.07 6.97 1.99
CA ARG A 830 26.07 6.26 2.81
C ARG A 830 24.66 6.86 2.65
N LEU A 831 24.54 8.19 2.71
CA LEU A 831 23.30 8.92 2.39
C LEU A 831 22.83 8.62 0.96
N GLY A 832 23.74 8.69 -0.01
CA GLY A 832 23.43 8.41 -1.43
C GLY A 832 22.93 6.99 -1.67
N LEU A 833 23.55 5.99 -1.03
CA LEU A 833 23.13 4.59 -1.12
C LEU A 833 21.69 4.38 -0.63
N PHE A 834 21.36 4.83 0.58
CA PHE A 834 20.02 4.62 1.16
C PHE A 834 18.94 5.35 0.35
N PHE A 835 19.20 6.59 -0.07
CA PHE A 835 18.28 7.36 -0.92
C PHE A 835 18.03 6.66 -2.26
N PHE A 836 19.09 6.13 -2.90
CA PHE A 836 18.97 5.40 -4.17
C PHE A 836 18.22 4.08 -4.03
N VAL A 837 18.50 3.28 -2.98
CA VAL A 837 17.82 2.01 -2.73
C VAL A 837 16.32 2.21 -2.46
N LEU A 838 15.95 3.21 -1.65
CA LEU A 838 14.54 3.57 -1.44
C LEU A 838 13.88 4.04 -2.75
N ALA A 839 14.56 4.88 -3.55
CA ALA A 839 14.04 5.35 -4.84
C ALA A 839 13.77 4.20 -5.81
N LEU A 840 14.69 3.24 -5.93
CA LEU A 840 14.53 2.05 -6.77
C LEU A 840 13.28 1.24 -6.36
N PHE A 841 13.07 0.99 -5.07
CA PHE A 841 11.88 0.26 -4.61
C PHE A 841 10.59 1.06 -4.80
N GLY A 842 10.59 2.34 -4.45
CA GLY A 842 9.42 3.20 -4.54
C GLY A 842 8.86 3.33 -5.97
N PHE A 843 9.72 3.38 -6.99
CA PHE A 843 9.25 3.32 -8.38
C PHE A 843 8.97 1.88 -8.86
N SER A 844 9.61 0.86 -8.29
CA SER A 844 9.29 -0.56 -8.58
C SER A 844 7.90 -0.99 -8.08
N THR A 845 7.32 -0.31 -7.08
CA THR A 845 5.97 -0.61 -6.60
C THR A 845 4.85 -0.15 -7.52
N LEU A 846 5.13 0.68 -8.54
CA LEU A 846 4.12 1.12 -9.52
C LEU A 846 3.46 -0.06 -10.25
N THR A 847 4.12 -1.21 -10.42
CA THR A 847 3.47 -2.40 -11.01
C THR A 847 2.28 -2.93 -10.17
N SER A 848 2.15 -2.55 -8.89
CA SER A 848 0.99 -2.87 -8.04
C SER A 848 -0.31 -2.20 -8.53
N LEU A 849 -0.22 -1.08 -9.27
CA LEU A 849 -1.40 -0.37 -9.80
C LEU A 849 -2.24 -1.27 -10.72
N ASN A 850 -1.60 -2.15 -11.48
CA ASN A 850 -2.26 -3.00 -12.49
C ASN A 850 -2.77 -4.33 -11.92
N VAL A 851 -2.44 -4.66 -10.66
CA VAL A 851 -2.81 -5.93 -10.00
C VAL A 851 -4.32 -6.07 -9.83
N PHE A 852 -5.02 -4.96 -9.57
CA PHE A 852 -6.48 -4.97 -9.44
C PHE A 852 -7.21 -4.62 -10.74
N SER A 853 -6.69 -3.69 -11.56
CA SER A 853 -7.38 -3.24 -12.77
C SER A 853 -7.64 -4.38 -13.77
N ALA A 854 -6.70 -5.32 -13.92
CA ALA A 854 -6.83 -6.48 -14.79
C ALA A 854 -7.89 -7.52 -14.35
N GLU A 855 -8.17 -7.64 -13.05
CA GLU A 855 -9.14 -8.61 -12.50
C GLU A 855 -10.48 -7.95 -12.09
N ARG A 856 -10.58 -6.62 -12.16
CA ARG A 856 -11.75 -5.81 -11.75
C ARG A 856 -13.07 -6.29 -12.34
N LEU A 857 -13.10 -6.61 -13.63
CA LEU A 857 -14.32 -6.98 -14.35
C LEU A 857 -14.81 -8.38 -13.96
N LEU A 858 -13.88 -9.33 -13.80
CA LEU A 858 -14.17 -10.66 -13.25
C LEU A 858 -14.71 -10.55 -11.82
N PHE A 859 -14.09 -9.75 -10.96
CA PHE A 859 -14.55 -9.51 -9.59
C PHE A 859 -15.98 -8.96 -9.53
N VAL A 860 -16.32 -7.98 -10.38
CA VAL A 860 -17.68 -7.41 -10.45
C VAL A 860 -18.70 -8.46 -10.90
N ARG A 861 -18.39 -9.29 -11.92
CA ARG A 861 -19.29 -10.35 -12.40
C ARG A 861 -19.49 -11.46 -11.37
N GLU A 862 -18.40 -12.01 -10.82
CA GLU A 862 -18.46 -13.06 -9.80
C GLU A 862 -19.20 -12.57 -8.53
N ARG A 863 -19.09 -11.28 -8.20
CA ARG A 863 -19.86 -10.67 -7.12
C ARG A 863 -21.35 -10.49 -7.47
N ALA A 864 -21.70 -10.11 -8.70
CA ALA A 864 -23.09 -10.00 -9.14
C ALA A 864 -23.82 -11.35 -9.06
N ASN A 865 -23.16 -12.44 -9.49
CA ASN A 865 -23.67 -13.81 -9.37
C ASN A 865 -23.43 -14.42 -7.95
N GLY A 866 -22.94 -13.63 -7.00
CA GLY A 866 -22.91 -13.98 -5.57
C GLY A 866 -21.88 -15.03 -5.13
N TYR A 867 -20.77 -15.21 -5.87
CA TYR A 867 -19.78 -16.26 -5.64
C TYR A 867 -19.04 -16.12 -4.29
N TYR A 868 -18.76 -14.89 -3.82
CA TYR A 868 -17.99 -14.65 -2.58
C TYR A 868 -18.14 -13.23 -1.98
N SER A 869 -17.59 -13.05 -0.78
CA SER A 869 -17.48 -11.77 -0.08
C SER A 869 -16.30 -10.90 -0.59
N PRO A 870 -16.43 -9.55 -0.62
CA PRO A 870 -15.34 -8.66 -1.04
C PRO A 870 -14.10 -8.82 -0.14
N LEU A 871 -14.31 -8.98 1.17
CA LEU A 871 -13.24 -9.11 2.15
C LEU A 871 -12.39 -10.37 1.90
N THR A 872 -13.01 -11.50 1.58
CA THR A 872 -12.29 -12.76 1.32
C THR A 872 -11.50 -12.72 0.02
N TYR A 873 -11.99 -11.99 -0.99
CA TYR A 873 -11.26 -11.73 -2.23
C TYR A 873 -10.07 -10.78 -1.98
N PHE A 874 -10.31 -9.63 -1.35
CA PHE A 874 -9.28 -8.63 -1.09
C PHE A 874 -8.15 -9.19 -0.22
N ALA A 875 -8.47 -9.87 0.88
CA ALA A 875 -7.47 -10.50 1.73
C ALA A 875 -6.66 -11.57 0.99
N ALA A 876 -7.31 -12.42 0.17
CA ALA A 876 -6.62 -13.43 -0.63
C ALA A 876 -5.71 -12.81 -1.69
N LYS A 877 -6.13 -11.71 -2.34
CA LYS A 877 -5.33 -10.98 -3.32
C LYS A 877 -4.14 -10.27 -2.65
N VAL A 878 -4.38 -9.51 -1.59
CA VAL A 878 -3.34 -8.79 -0.83
C VAL A 878 -2.26 -9.76 -0.33
N ILE A 879 -2.63 -10.83 0.38
CA ILE A 879 -1.64 -11.73 1.00
C ILE A 879 -0.83 -12.49 -0.06
N PHE A 880 -1.48 -13.08 -1.07
CA PHE A 880 -0.80 -13.99 -2.00
C PHE A 880 -0.16 -13.29 -3.20
N ASP A 881 -0.45 -12.02 -3.45
CA ASP A 881 0.18 -11.22 -4.52
C ASP A 881 1.27 -10.29 -3.97
N ILE A 882 0.99 -9.53 -2.89
CA ILE A 882 1.96 -8.58 -2.31
C ILE A 882 3.13 -9.30 -1.65
N VAL A 883 2.91 -10.37 -0.87
CA VAL A 883 4.03 -11.00 -0.13
C VAL A 883 5.13 -11.51 -1.06
N PRO A 884 4.86 -12.30 -2.12
CA PRO A 884 5.91 -12.73 -3.04
C PRO A 884 6.53 -11.57 -3.81
N LEU A 885 5.71 -10.67 -4.37
CA LEU A 885 6.19 -9.61 -5.26
C LEU A 885 6.83 -8.42 -4.54
N ARG A 886 6.63 -8.26 -3.22
CA ARG A 886 7.10 -7.09 -2.44
C ARG A 886 7.92 -7.40 -1.19
N VAL A 887 7.85 -8.60 -0.60
CA VAL A 887 8.71 -8.95 0.56
C VAL A 887 10.01 -9.58 0.09
N ILE A 888 9.98 -10.45 -0.92
CA ILE A 888 11.18 -11.17 -1.40
C ILE A 888 12.19 -10.25 -2.12
N PRO A 889 11.82 -9.29 -3.00
CA PRO A 889 12.82 -8.47 -3.69
C PRO A 889 13.66 -7.56 -2.77
N PRO A 890 13.10 -6.87 -1.75
CA PRO A 890 13.89 -6.18 -0.73
C PRO A 890 14.84 -7.08 0.05
N ILE A 891 14.41 -8.30 0.40
CA ILE A 891 15.26 -9.27 1.10
C ILE A 891 16.45 -9.70 0.23
N LEU A 892 16.22 -10.03 -1.05
CA LEU A 892 17.28 -10.43 -1.96
C LEU A 892 18.29 -9.30 -2.22
N LEU A 893 17.82 -8.06 -2.39
CA LEU A 893 18.70 -6.92 -2.61
C LEU A 893 19.44 -6.50 -1.35
N GLY A 894 18.75 -6.42 -0.20
CA GLY A 894 19.34 -6.00 1.07
C GLY A 894 20.43 -6.96 1.54
N ALA A 895 20.20 -8.27 1.41
CA ALA A 895 21.19 -9.30 1.72
C ALA A 895 22.47 -9.20 0.86
N ILE A 896 22.37 -8.73 -0.39
CA ILE A 896 23.52 -8.54 -1.29
C ILE A 896 24.22 -7.19 -1.01
N ILE A 897 23.47 -6.09 -0.92
CA ILE A 897 24.05 -4.74 -0.75
C ILE A 897 24.79 -4.61 0.58
N TYR A 898 24.17 -5.01 1.69
CA TYR A 898 24.69 -4.76 3.05
C TYR A 898 26.15 -5.23 3.26
N PRO A 899 26.53 -6.48 2.91
CA PRO A 899 27.93 -6.91 2.99
C PRO A 899 28.81 -6.38 1.84
N MET A 900 28.26 -6.08 0.65
CA MET A 900 29.05 -5.53 -0.47
C MET A 900 29.54 -4.11 -0.19
N THR A 901 28.71 -3.26 0.41
CA THR A 901 29.03 -1.85 0.61
C THR A 901 29.79 -1.60 1.91
N GLY A 902 29.90 -2.56 2.82
CA GLY A 902 30.63 -2.39 4.08
C GLY A 902 29.87 -1.51 5.09
N LEU A 903 28.59 -1.78 5.26
CA LEU A 903 27.79 -1.27 6.37
C LEU A 903 28.23 -1.93 7.70
N VAL A 904 27.79 -1.38 8.83
CA VAL A 904 28.15 -1.85 10.19
C VAL A 904 27.94 -3.38 10.27
N PRO A 905 28.96 -4.19 10.60
CA PRO A 905 28.88 -5.65 10.47
C PRO A 905 28.16 -6.33 11.66
N ASP A 906 27.10 -5.72 12.18
CA ASP A 906 26.29 -6.22 13.29
C ASP A 906 24.97 -6.88 12.81
N VAL A 907 24.53 -7.88 13.57
CA VAL A 907 23.33 -8.68 13.30
C VAL A 907 22.04 -7.90 13.57
N SER A 908 21.99 -7.06 14.61
CA SER A 908 20.78 -6.27 14.91
C SER A 908 20.59 -5.14 13.90
N HIS A 909 21.67 -4.42 13.56
CA HIS A 909 21.69 -3.38 12.53
C HIS A 909 21.26 -3.93 11.15
N PHE A 910 21.68 -5.16 10.81
CA PHE A 910 21.25 -5.85 9.59
C PHE A 910 19.74 -6.15 9.59
N PHE A 911 19.19 -6.71 10.67
CA PHE A 911 17.76 -7.03 10.72
C PHE A 911 16.87 -5.78 10.74
N ILE A 912 17.30 -4.68 11.37
CA ILE A 912 16.58 -3.40 11.32
C ILE A 912 16.62 -2.82 9.90
N PHE A 913 17.79 -2.78 9.25
CA PHE A 913 17.92 -2.37 7.83
C PHE A 913 16.98 -3.17 6.91
N MET A 914 16.95 -4.50 7.06
CA MET A 914 16.08 -5.39 6.29
C MET A 914 14.58 -5.16 6.58
N LEU A 915 14.22 -4.91 7.84
CA LEU A 915 12.85 -4.60 8.26
C LEU A 915 12.36 -3.29 7.63
N VAL A 916 13.18 -2.22 7.67
CA VAL A 916 12.84 -0.92 7.08
C VAL A 916 12.62 -1.05 5.56
N LEU A 917 13.51 -1.75 4.84
CA LEU A 917 13.35 -1.97 3.40
C LEU A 917 12.06 -2.75 3.05
N VAL A 918 11.70 -3.76 3.84
CA VAL A 918 10.46 -4.52 3.64
C VAL A 918 9.23 -3.67 3.95
N LEU A 919 9.19 -2.97 5.09
CA LEU A 919 8.08 -2.10 5.47
C LEU A 919 7.87 -0.95 4.48
N PHE A 920 8.96 -0.33 4.00
CA PHE A 920 8.90 0.70 2.98
C PHE A 920 8.26 0.20 1.68
N ASN A 921 8.73 -0.95 1.17
CA ASN A 921 8.22 -1.52 -0.07
C ASN A 921 6.76 -2.01 0.07
N LEU A 922 6.33 -2.42 1.28
CA LEU A 922 4.93 -2.72 1.59
C LEU A 922 4.06 -1.46 1.65
N ALA A 923 4.51 -0.38 2.30
CA ALA A 923 3.79 0.89 2.38
C ALA A 923 3.63 1.54 1.00
N ALA A 924 4.70 1.56 0.20
CA ALA A 924 4.68 2.03 -1.19
C ALA A 924 3.72 1.19 -2.06
N ALA A 925 3.72 -0.15 -1.90
CA ALA A 925 2.78 -1.03 -2.58
C ALA A 925 1.31 -0.81 -2.16
N ALA A 926 1.05 -0.50 -0.88
CA ALA A 926 -0.29 -0.19 -0.38
C ALA A 926 -0.86 1.13 -0.96
N ILE A 927 -0.04 2.18 -1.01
CA ILE A 927 -0.39 3.46 -1.65
C ILE A 927 -0.68 3.24 -3.14
N CYS A 928 0.17 2.49 -3.85
CA CYS A 928 -0.06 2.13 -5.25
C CYS A 928 -1.34 1.31 -5.45
N LEU A 929 -1.64 0.34 -4.56
CA LEU A 929 -2.87 -0.47 -4.65
C LEU A 929 -4.13 0.38 -4.45
N PHE A 930 -4.12 1.33 -3.50
CA PHE A 930 -5.22 2.27 -3.29
C PHE A 930 -5.50 3.10 -4.56
N ILE A 931 -4.47 3.69 -5.16
CA ILE A 931 -4.59 4.48 -6.39
C ILE A 931 -5.14 3.62 -7.55
N GLY A 932 -4.69 2.37 -7.67
CA GLY A 932 -5.13 1.41 -8.70
C GLY A 932 -6.57 0.88 -8.53
N ILE A 933 -7.17 1.04 -7.35
CA ILE A 933 -8.58 0.73 -7.09
C ILE A 933 -9.47 1.95 -7.35
N VAL A 934 -9.00 3.15 -6.96
CA VAL A 934 -9.72 4.43 -7.16
C VAL A 934 -9.81 4.80 -8.64
N CYS A 935 -8.70 4.69 -9.38
CA CYS A 935 -8.67 4.98 -10.81
C CYS A 935 -9.37 3.87 -11.62
N LYS A 936 -10.01 4.23 -12.74
CA LYS A 936 -10.47 3.26 -13.74
C LYS A 936 -9.36 2.92 -14.72
N ASP A 937 -8.70 3.95 -15.24
CA ASP A 937 -7.72 3.86 -16.32
C ASP A 937 -6.29 3.66 -15.78
N GLY A 938 -5.64 2.56 -16.17
CA GLY A 938 -4.28 2.23 -15.70
C GLY A 938 -3.23 3.30 -16.05
N SER A 939 -3.38 3.97 -17.20
CA SER A 939 -2.51 5.08 -17.60
C SER A 939 -2.60 6.28 -16.65
N VAL A 940 -3.80 6.62 -16.19
CA VAL A 940 -4.04 7.70 -15.22
C VAL A 940 -3.54 7.29 -13.83
N ALA A 941 -3.81 6.03 -13.43
CA ALA A 941 -3.29 5.46 -12.19
C ALA A 941 -1.75 5.52 -12.12
N ASN A 942 -1.07 5.21 -13.22
CA ASN A 942 0.39 5.25 -13.32
C ASN A 942 0.96 6.67 -13.28
N LEU A 943 0.28 7.64 -13.91
CA LEU A 943 0.66 9.05 -13.80
C LEU A 943 0.54 9.56 -12.35
N ILE A 944 -0.60 9.32 -11.70
CA ILE A 944 -0.85 9.74 -10.32
C ILE A 944 0.11 9.04 -9.35
N GLY A 945 0.29 7.72 -9.48
CA GLY A 945 1.25 6.97 -8.66
C GLY A 945 2.69 7.49 -8.81
N SER A 946 3.13 7.77 -10.03
CA SER A 946 4.47 8.33 -10.29
C SER A 946 4.65 9.70 -9.65
N LEU A 947 3.63 10.57 -9.72
CA LEU A 947 3.64 11.90 -9.09
C LEU A 947 3.66 11.82 -7.55
N VAL A 948 2.87 10.94 -6.95
CA VAL A 948 2.86 10.72 -5.49
C VAL A 948 4.21 10.21 -5.00
N MET A 949 4.82 9.25 -5.70
CA MET A 949 6.14 8.72 -5.31
C MET A 949 7.26 9.75 -5.51
N LEU A 950 7.23 10.54 -6.58
CA LEU A 950 8.18 11.64 -6.82
C LEU A 950 8.04 12.76 -5.77
N PHE A 951 6.81 13.12 -5.40
CA PHE A 951 6.55 14.11 -4.35
C PHE A 951 7.05 13.62 -2.98
N SER A 952 6.77 12.36 -2.64
CA SER A 952 7.24 11.74 -1.40
C SER A 952 8.79 11.71 -1.34
N LEU A 953 9.47 11.39 -2.45
CA LEU A 953 10.93 11.41 -2.58
C LEU A 953 11.54 12.81 -2.34
N LEU A 954 10.88 13.89 -2.76
CA LEU A 954 11.35 15.26 -2.53
C LEU A 954 11.49 15.60 -1.04
N PHE A 955 10.54 15.11 -0.23
CA PHE A 955 10.50 15.35 1.22
C PHE A 955 11.24 14.28 2.05
N ALA A 956 12.13 13.50 1.45
CA ALA A 956 12.90 12.45 2.16
C ALA A 956 13.94 12.98 3.18
N GLY A 957 14.14 14.30 3.28
CA GLY A 957 15.13 14.95 4.15
C GLY A 957 16.52 15.17 3.52
N LEU A 958 16.87 14.44 2.45
CA LEU A 958 18.15 14.61 1.75
C LEU A 958 18.15 15.73 0.69
N LEU A 959 17.10 15.81 -0.14
CA LEU A 959 16.99 16.84 -1.20
C LEU A 959 16.56 18.21 -0.67
N LEU A 960 15.92 18.24 0.49
CA LEU A 960 15.40 19.42 1.15
C LEU A 960 15.61 19.24 2.66
N ASN A 961 16.52 20.01 3.23
CA ASN A 961 16.84 19.97 4.66
C ASN A 961 15.62 20.43 5.49
N HIS A 962 15.28 19.70 6.54
CA HIS A 962 14.13 19.96 7.42
C HIS A 962 14.06 21.42 7.90
N ASN A 963 15.19 21.99 8.33
CA ASN A 963 15.27 23.36 8.86
C ASN A 963 15.08 24.45 7.79
N ALA A 964 15.11 24.10 6.50
CA ALA A 964 14.87 24.99 5.39
C ALA A 964 13.41 24.94 4.87
N ILE A 965 12.57 24.05 5.38
CA ILE A 965 11.18 23.90 4.95
C ILE A 965 10.32 25.02 5.58
N PRO A 966 9.55 25.80 4.79
CA PRO A 966 8.63 26.79 5.34
C PRO A 966 7.62 26.14 6.31
N PRO A 967 7.30 26.73 7.48
CA PRO A 967 6.44 26.09 8.48
C PRO A 967 5.07 25.61 7.97
N ALA A 968 4.50 26.29 6.96
CA ALA A 968 3.25 25.90 6.31
C ALA A 968 3.34 24.62 5.45
N ALA A 969 4.55 24.12 5.17
CA ALA A 969 4.84 22.96 4.33
C ALA A 969 5.44 21.76 5.11
N ILE A 970 5.85 21.93 6.38
CA ILE A 970 6.50 20.85 7.17
C ILE A 970 5.61 19.61 7.29
N TRP A 971 4.29 19.75 7.38
CA TRP A 971 3.35 18.62 7.45
C TRP A 971 3.38 17.70 6.21
N LEU A 972 3.86 18.18 5.05
CA LEU A 972 4.05 17.36 3.85
C LEU A 972 5.18 16.35 4.02
N GLN A 973 6.14 16.64 4.91
CA GLN A 973 7.21 15.71 5.27
C GLN A 973 6.66 14.50 6.04
N TRP A 974 5.67 14.70 6.91
CA TRP A 974 4.95 13.62 7.62
C TRP A 974 4.05 12.79 6.70
N LEU A 975 3.76 13.26 5.48
CA LEU A 975 3.09 12.47 4.45
C LEU A 975 4.07 11.53 3.71
N SER A 976 5.37 11.71 3.89
CA SER A 976 6.40 11.02 3.10
C SER A 976 6.84 9.70 3.73
N ILE A 977 6.47 8.58 3.10
CA ILE A 977 7.05 7.26 3.42
C ILE A 977 8.56 7.20 3.16
N PHE A 978 9.10 8.07 2.29
CA PHE A 978 10.55 8.17 2.08
C PHE A 978 11.27 8.84 3.25
N HIS A 979 10.63 9.78 3.96
CA HIS A 979 11.22 10.39 5.14
C HIS A 979 11.44 9.36 6.24
N TYR A 980 10.37 8.66 6.66
CA TYR A 980 10.45 7.59 7.67
C TYR A 980 11.40 6.47 7.26
N GLY A 981 11.37 6.06 5.98
CA GLY A 981 12.29 5.05 5.46
C GLY A 981 13.75 5.50 5.44
N PHE A 982 14.03 6.77 5.15
CA PHE A 982 15.40 7.29 5.05
C PHE A 982 16.01 7.59 6.43
N GLU A 983 15.23 8.20 7.33
CA GLU A 983 15.65 8.50 8.70
C GLU A 983 15.96 7.22 9.49
N ALA A 984 15.07 6.23 9.44
CA ALA A 984 15.30 4.94 10.09
C ALA A 984 16.57 4.23 9.58
N LEU A 985 16.86 4.29 8.27
CA LEU A 985 18.09 3.69 7.70
C LEU A 985 19.36 4.45 8.13
N ILE A 986 19.36 5.79 8.09
CA ILE A 986 20.57 6.56 8.40
C ILE A 986 20.85 6.64 9.91
N VAL A 987 19.81 6.70 10.75
CA VAL A 987 19.96 6.64 12.22
C VAL A 987 20.48 5.26 12.64
N ASN A 988 19.96 4.17 12.06
CA ASN A 988 20.48 2.82 12.30
C ASN A 988 21.97 2.69 11.94
N GLU A 989 22.41 3.25 10.81
CA GLU A 989 23.80 3.07 10.35
C GLU A 989 24.82 4.04 10.98
N VAL A 990 24.43 5.29 11.28
CA VAL A 990 25.38 6.38 11.56
C VAL A 990 25.40 6.84 13.02
N SER A 991 24.37 6.57 13.81
CA SER A 991 24.28 6.97 15.24
C SER A 991 25.53 6.59 16.05
N HIS A 992 25.99 5.34 15.91
CA HIS A 992 27.15 4.79 16.62
C HIS A 992 28.49 4.91 15.87
N LEU A 993 28.53 5.60 14.72
CA LEU A 993 29.78 5.80 13.96
C LEU A 993 30.49 7.11 14.33
N THR A 994 31.80 7.05 14.51
CA THR A 994 32.68 8.24 14.52
C THR A 994 33.31 8.42 13.13
N LEU A 995 33.16 9.61 12.56
CA LEU A 995 33.70 9.96 11.25
C LEU A 995 34.99 10.77 11.39
N VAL A 996 35.96 10.57 10.49
CA VAL A 996 37.24 11.29 10.49
C VAL A 996 37.27 12.33 9.36
N ASP A 997 37.42 13.61 9.71
CA ASP A 997 37.76 14.69 8.76
C ASP A 997 39.28 14.90 8.74
N LYS A 998 39.91 14.78 7.57
CA LYS A 998 41.36 14.94 7.39
C LYS A 998 41.69 16.35 6.94
N LYS A 999 41.71 17.29 7.88
CA LYS A 999 41.78 18.72 7.60
C LYS A 999 43.11 19.32 8.05
N TYR A 1000 43.80 19.99 7.13
CA TYR A 1000 45.12 20.61 7.37
C TYR A 1000 46.22 19.66 7.90
N GLY A 1001 46.06 18.35 7.74
CA GLY A 1001 46.98 17.33 8.27
C GLY A 1001 46.64 16.85 9.69
N LEU A 1002 45.52 17.30 10.26
CA LEU A 1002 44.94 16.79 11.50
C LEU A 1002 43.74 15.88 11.19
N ASP A 1003 43.63 14.77 11.92
CA ASP A 1003 42.50 13.85 11.87
C ASP A 1003 41.48 14.27 12.95
N ILE A 1004 40.46 15.04 12.57
CA ILE A 1004 39.41 15.51 13.47
C ILE A 1004 38.30 14.45 13.50
N THR A 1005 38.06 13.85 14.67
CA THR A 1005 36.95 12.92 14.89
C THR A 1005 35.66 13.68 15.19
N VAL A 1006 34.56 13.30 14.54
CA VAL A 1006 33.22 13.85 14.77
C VAL A 1006 32.22 12.70 14.96
N PRO A 1007 31.43 12.68 16.06
CA PRO A 1007 30.41 11.65 16.25
C PRO A 1007 29.25 11.82 15.27
N GLY A 1008 28.85 10.72 14.63
CA GLY A 1008 27.79 10.68 13.62
C GLY A 1008 26.45 11.18 14.14
N ALA A 1009 26.12 10.92 15.41
CA ALA A 1009 24.97 11.47 16.11
C ALA A 1009 24.87 13.02 16.08
N ALA A 1010 26.01 13.73 16.13
CA ALA A 1010 26.03 15.20 16.03
C ALA A 1010 25.83 15.68 14.59
N ILE A 1011 26.35 14.93 13.61
CA ILE A 1011 26.15 15.21 12.18
C ILE A 1011 24.67 14.98 11.81
N LEU A 1012 24.06 13.86 12.24
CA LEU A 1012 22.63 13.58 12.06
C LEU A 1012 21.76 14.72 12.59
N SER A 1013 22.02 15.19 13.82
CA SER A 1013 21.33 16.34 14.41
C SER A 1013 21.51 17.63 13.59
N SER A 1014 22.70 17.87 13.02
CA SER A 1014 22.97 19.03 12.15
C SER A 1014 22.20 18.98 10.81
N PHE A 1015 21.93 17.78 10.28
CA PHE A 1015 21.03 17.58 9.14
C PHE A 1015 19.53 17.66 9.50
N GLY A 1016 19.20 17.71 10.78
CA GLY A 1016 17.82 17.78 11.29
C GLY A 1016 17.16 16.43 11.54
N PHE A 1017 17.94 15.34 11.58
CA PHE A 1017 17.45 14.00 11.96
C PHE A 1017 17.49 13.80 13.48
N ASN A 1018 16.55 13.01 14.00
CA ASN A 1018 16.40 12.70 15.41
C ASN A 1018 16.95 11.29 15.72
N ASN A 1019 18.08 11.24 16.42
CA ASN A 1019 18.75 10.01 16.81
C ASN A 1019 17.86 9.04 17.62
N GLY A 1020 16.80 9.52 18.28
CA GLY A 1020 15.84 8.70 19.02
C GLY A 1020 14.59 8.28 18.23
N ALA A 1021 14.42 8.71 16.97
CA ALA A 1021 13.19 8.50 16.21
C ALA A 1021 13.06 7.13 15.53
N MET A 1022 14.16 6.40 15.30
CA MET A 1022 14.21 5.17 14.49
C MET A 1022 13.03 4.19 14.71
N TRP A 1023 12.67 3.90 15.96
CA TRP A 1023 11.53 3.00 16.27
C TRP A 1023 10.16 3.63 15.97
N TRP A 1024 10.00 4.94 16.20
CA TRP A 1024 8.81 5.67 15.79
C TRP A 1024 8.65 5.69 14.26
N ASP A 1025 9.73 5.83 13.51
CA ASP A 1025 9.70 5.83 12.05
C ASP A 1025 9.32 4.45 11.49
N ILE A 1026 9.89 3.38 12.05
CA ILE A 1026 9.51 1.98 11.76
C ILE A 1026 8.01 1.75 12.04
N ILE A 1027 7.50 2.23 13.18
CA ILE A 1027 6.09 2.12 13.54
C ILE A 1027 5.21 2.94 12.58
N ASN A 1028 5.56 4.21 12.32
CA ASN A 1028 4.83 5.11 11.42
C ASN A 1028 4.74 4.54 10.01
N LEU A 1029 5.82 3.95 9.49
CA LEU A 1029 5.88 3.32 8.18
C LEU A 1029 4.97 2.08 8.10
N GLY A 1030 4.94 1.26 9.15
CA GLY A 1030 4.01 0.13 9.27
C GLY A 1030 2.55 0.57 9.38
N VAL A 1031 2.26 1.62 10.15
CA VAL A 1031 0.93 2.24 10.28
C VAL A 1031 0.48 2.81 8.93
N PHE A 1032 1.36 3.48 8.18
CA PHE A 1032 1.08 3.98 6.83
C PHE A 1032 0.62 2.85 5.90
N GLY A 1033 1.37 1.74 5.87
CA GLY A 1033 1.00 0.55 5.08
C GLY A 1033 -0.36 -0.02 5.48
N ALA A 1034 -0.62 -0.16 6.79
CA ALA A 1034 -1.89 -0.65 7.30
C ALA A 1034 -3.08 0.27 6.96
N VAL A 1035 -2.93 1.58 7.14
CA VAL A 1035 -3.95 2.59 6.81
C VAL A 1035 -4.27 2.56 5.32
N PHE A 1036 -3.27 2.53 4.43
CA PHE A 1036 -3.53 2.46 2.99
C PHE A 1036 -4.13 1.12 2.53
N ILE A 1037 -3.88 0.00 3.22
CA ILE A 1037 -4.59 -1.27 2.98
C ILE A 1037 -6.08 -1.17 3.40
N VAL A 1038 -6.38 -0.53 4.54
CA VAL A 1038 -7.77 -0.30 4.98
C VAL A 1038 -8.49 0.67 4.04
N LEU A 1039 -7.82 1.75 3.60
CA LEU A 1039 -8.38 2.68 2.60
C LEU A 1039 -8.56 2.00 1.24
N ALA A 1040 -7.68 1.09 0.82
CA ALA A 1040 -7.85 0.29 -0.39
C ALA A 1040 -9.07 -0.65 -0.30
N TYR A 1041 -9.31 -1.28 0.85
CA TYR A 1041 -10.53 -2.05 1.10
C TYR A 1041 -11.78 -1.16 1.09
N ALA A 1042 -11.75 -0.02 1.78
CA ALA A 1042 -12.85 0.93 1.83
C ALA A 1042 -13.18 1.52 0.44
N ALA A 1043 -12.17 1.83 -0.37
CA ALA A 1043 -12.34 2.25 -1.76
C ALA A 1043 -12.93 1.13 -2.63
N MET A 1044 -12.49 -0.13 -2.46
CA MET A 1044 -13.10 -1.27 -3.15
C MET A 1044 -14.57 -1.44 -2.76
N HIS A 1045 -14.89 -1.32 -1.47
CA HIS A 1045 -16.27 -1.43 -0.99
C HIS A 1045 -17.12 -0.27 -1.53
N THR A 1046 -16.76 0.98 -1.22
CA THR A 1046 -17.52 2.17 -1.61
C THR A 1046 -17.66 2.35 -3.13
N LEU A 1047 -16.58 2.14 -3.91
CA LEU A 1047 -16.59 2.44 -5.36
C LEU A 1047 -17.09 1.29 -6.24
N LEU A 1048 -17.03 0.04 -5.78
CA LEU A 1048 -17.39 -1.14 -6.60
C LEU A 1048 -18.56 -1.94 -6.02
N VAL A 1049 -18.71 -1.96 -4.69
CA VAL A 1049 -19.87 -2.58 -4.03
C VAL A 1049 -20.97 -1.55 -3.84
N GLU A 1050 -20.70 -0.43 -3.17
CA GLU A 1050 -21.74 0.53 -2.85
C GLU A 1050 -22.12 1.40 -4.04
N LYS A 1051 -21.20 1.92 -4.88
CA LYS A 1051 -21.64 2.67 -6.08
C LYS A 1051 -22.35 1.80 -7.14
N SER A 1052 -22.23 0.47 -7.09
CA SER A 1052 -23.08 -0.46 -7.87
C SER A 1052 -24.40 -0.86 -7.17
N LEU A 1053 -24.60 -0.37 -5.93
CA LEU A 1053 -25.80 -0.47 -5.09
C LEU A 1053 -26.48 0.88 -4.80
N LEU A 1054 -25.80 2.02 -4.99
CA LEU A 1054 -26.25 3.40 -4.70
C LEU A 1054 -26.44 4.25 -5.96
N GLY A 1055 -25.82 3.88 -7.10
CA GLY A 1055 -26.27 4.28 -8.44
C GLY A 1055 -27.62 3.63 -8.83
N LYS A 1056 -28.49 3.47 -7.82
CA LYS A 1056 -29.68 2.61 -7.66
C LYS A 1056 -30.67 3.24 -6.68
N GLU A 1057 -30.21 4.15 -5.81
CA GLU A 1057 -31.03 4.84 -4.79
C GLU A 1057 -30.91 6.38 -4.83
N SER A 1058 -29.92 6.96 -5.53
CA SER A 1058 -29.79 8.41 -5.67
C SER A 1058 -29.65 8.85 -7.13
N GLY A 1059 -30.72 9.41 -7.68
CA GLY A 1059 -30.76 10.05 -8.99
C GLY A 1059 -31.52 11.37 -8.92
N GLY A 1060 -30.82 12.44 -8.56
CA GLY A 1060 -31.38 13.78 -8.48
C GLY A 1060 -30.28 14.83 -8.55
N VAL A 1061 -30.40 15.75 -9.52
CA VAL A 1061 -29.44 16.82 -9.85
C VAL A 1061 -28.10 16.32 -10.41
N GLU A 1062 -27.96 16.42 -11.73
CA GLU A 1062 -26.69 16.40 -12.44
C GLU A 1062 -26.33 17.86 -12.76
N ILE A 1063 -25.15 18.32 -12.31
CA ILE A 1063 -24.61 19.66 -12.59
C ILE A 1063 -23.18 19.47 -13.10
N ASP A 1064 -22.87 20.04 -14.26
CA ASP A 1064 -21.51 20.08 -14.80
C ASP A 1064 -20.55 20.72 -13.82
N SER A 1065 -19.44 20.04 -13.52
CA SER A 1065 -18.38 20.55 -12.64
C SER A 1065 -17.03 19.93 -13.02
N PRO A 1066 -15.94 20.73 -13.04
CA PRO A 1066 -14.59 20.24 -13.30
C PRO A 1066 -14.12 19.25 -12.20
N PRO A 1067 -13.05 18.45 -12.42
CA PRO A 1067 -12.73 17.32 -11.57
C PRO A 1067 -12.46 17.71 -10.10
N VAL A 1068 -13.44 17.40 -9.24
CA VAL A 1068 -13.39 17.67 -7.80
C VAL A 1068 -12.35 16.76 -7.12
N GLY A 1069 -11.61 17.35 -6.18
CA GLY A 1069 -10.47 16.71 -5.52
C GLY A 1069 -10.80 15.54 -4.58
N VAL A 1070 -9.73 14.90 -4.11
CA VAL A 1070 -9.74 13.83 -3.10
C VAL A 1070 -10.49 14.30 -1.83
N PRO A 1071 -11.32 13.45 -1.19
CA PRO A 1071 -12.09 13.84 0.00
C PRO A 1071 -11.18 14.08 1.22
N LEU A 1072 -10.82 15.35 1.42
CA LEU A 1072 -10.06 15.82 2.58
C LEU A 1072 -11.01 16.14 3.76
N LEU A 1073 -11.73 15.13 4.26
CA LEU A 1073 -12.70 15.27 5.35
C LEU A 1073 -12.33 14.42 6.58
N LEU A 1074 -11.42 14.98 7.38
CA LEU A 1074 -11.32 14.67 8.82
C LEU A 1074 -10.82 15.87 9.65
N LEU A 1075 -11.04 17.11 9.16
CA LEU A 1075 -10.74 18.35 9.88
C LEU A 1075 -11.87 19.38 9.66
N ARG A 1076 -12.34 19.96 10.77
CA ARG A 1076 -13.52 20.86 10.91
C ARG A 1076 -14.88 20.22 10.58
N GLU A 1077 -15.96 20.62 11.23
CA GLU A 1077 -16.13 21.73 12.18
C GLU A 1077 -16.27 21.30 13.65
N LEU A 1078 -15.72 22.13 14.54
CA LEU A 1078 -16.24 22.35 15.90
C LEU A 1078 -15.92 23.81 16.24
N ASP A 1079 -16.86 24.69 15.93
CA ASP A 1079 -16.79 26.10 16.31
C ASP A 1079 -17.26 26.21 17.77
N TRP A 1080 -16.36 26.54 18.69
CA TRP A 1080 -16.70 26.88 20.08
C TRP A 1080 -15.93 28.10 20.57
N GLN A 1081 -16.68 29.02 21.18
CA GLN A 1081 -16.18 30.30 21.65
C GLN A 1081 -15.32 30.15 22.92
N ALA A 1082 -14.40 31.10 23.12
CA ALA A 1082 -13.48 31.05 24.26
C ALA A 1082 -14.18 31.35 25.61
N SER A 1083 -14.19 30.36 26.52
CA SER A 1083 -14.32 30.55 27.97
C SER A 1083 -13.88 29.28 28.73
N PRO A 1084 -13.20 29.39 29.91
CA PRO A 1084 -12.62 28.23 30.59
C PRO A 1084 -13.39 27.72 31.83
N PRO A 1085 -13.49 26.39 32.01
CA PRO A 1085 -13.42 25.71 33.31
C PRO A 1085 -12.06 24.98 33.42
N GLN A 1086 -11.26 25.09 34.49
CA GLN A 1086 -11.48 24.67 35.88
C GLN A 1086 -11.73 23.17 36.11
N VAL A 1087 -11.09 22.66 37.18
CA VAL A 1087 -11.16 21.29 37.74
C VAL A 1087 -10.53 20.17 36.90
N LEU A 1088 -9.20 20.05 37.01
CA LEU A 1088 -8.53 18.75 37.03
C LEU A 1088 -8.08 18.47 38.47
N SER A 1089 -8.49 17.34 39.04
CA SER A 1089 -8.00 16.90 40.35
C SER A 1089 -8.04 15.38 40.50
N SER A 1090 -6.88 14.73 40.35
CA SER A 1090 -6.29 13.82 41.38
C SER A 1090 -5.26 12.88 40.74
N TRP A 1091 -4.19 12.57 41.48
CA TRP A 1091 -3.11 11.60 41.20
C TRP A 1091 -2.32 11.81 39.87
N GLY A 1092 -1.00 12.00 39.85
CA GLY A 1092 -0.05 12.21 40.96
C GLY A 1092 1.38 11.77 40.61
N CYS A 1093 2.19 12.64 40.01
CA CYS A 1093 3.65 12.47 39.90
C CYS A 1093 4.38 13.64 40.58
N PRO A 1094 5.46 13.38 41.34
CA PRO A 1094 6.14 14.42 42.13
C PRO A 1094 7.07 15.30 41.27
N TRP A 1095 7.07 16.59 41.57
CA TRP A 1095 8.07 17.57 41.11
C TRP A 1095 9.11 17.81 42.22
N ARG A 1096 10.32 18.24 41.84
CA ARG A 1096 10.95 19.45 42.41
C ARG A 1096 11.78 20.22 41.35
N PRO A 1097 12.07 21.53 41.56
CA PRO A 1097 12.35 22.44 40.45
C PRO A 1097 13.58 23.38 40.61
N ALA A 1098 13.95 24.07 39.53
CA ALA A 1098 14.77 25.29 39.55
C ALA A 1098 13.97 26.52 39.03
N PRO A 1099 14.28 27.76 39.48
CA PRO A 1099 13.32 28.88 39.40
C PRO A 1099 13.50 29.84 38.21
N ARG A 1100 12.43 30.61 37.92
CA ARG A 1100 12.46 31.80 37.04
C ARG A 1100 12.53 33.08 37.87
N SER A 1101 13.33 34.06 37.43
CA SER A 1101 12.92 35.48 37.45
C SER A 1101 13.91 36.38 36.69
N PHE A 1102 13.43 37.19 35.74
CA PHE A 1102 13.48 38.66 35.83
C PHE A 1102 12.53 39.31 34.80
N VAL A 1103 12.27 40.61 34.94
CA VAL A 1103 11.04 41.27 34.42
C VAL A 1103 11.31 42.58 33.66
N ILE A 1104 10.75 42.64 32.45
CA ILE A 1104 10.17 43.79 31.72
C ILE A 1104 10.71 45.20 32.04
N ARG A 1105 11.25 45.89 31.01
CA ARG A 1105 10.82 47.26 30.67
C ARG A 1105 10.94 47.59 29.19
N ALA A 1106 10.05 48.46 28.70
CA ALA A 1106 9.87 48.76 27.29
C ALA A 1106 10.00 50.26 27.00
N GLN A 1107 10.33 50.63 25.76
CA GLN A 1107 10.11 51.99 25.23
C GLN A 1107 9.63 51.95 23.77
N ARG A 1108 8.68 52.84 23.45
CA ARG A 1108 8.20 53.12 22.09
C ARG A 1108 9.06 54.18 21.42
N ARG A 1109 9.21 54.12 20.09
CA ARG A 1109 9.11 55.30 19.21
C ARG A 1109 8.68 54.91 17.79
N VAL A 1110 8.26 55.92 17.02
CA VAL A 1110 7.49 55.81 15.78
C VAL A 1110 7.98 56.86 14.79
N ARG A 1111 7.88 56.56 13.48
CA ARG A 1111 8.13 57.35 12.24
C ARG A 1111 9.29 56.80 11.41
N GLN A 1112 9.34 56.90 10.07
CA GLN A 1112 8.36 57.02 8.97
C GLN A 1112 9.22 57.23 7.71
N SER A 1113 8.96 56.48 6.64
CA SER A 1113 9.10 56.88 5.22
C SER A 1113 10.26 57.77 4.74
N THR A 1114 11.10 57.21 3.84
CA THR A 1114 11.44 57.85 2.56
C THR A 1114 11.73 56.81 1.45
N ARG A 1115 11.57 57.21 0.19
CA ARG A 1115 11.90 56.44 -1.02
C ARG A 1115 13.24 56.90 -1.61
N HIS A 1116 13.96 56.04 -2.34
CA HIS A 1116 14.19 56.13 -3.80
C HIS A 1116 15.36 55.22 -4.28
N HIS A 1117 15.27 54.80 -5.56
CA HIS A 1117 16.29 54.43 -6.59
C HIS A 1117 17.73 53.98 -6.21
N ALA A 1118 18.45 53.19 -7.03
CA ALA A 1118 18.29 52.87 -8.47
C ALA A 1118 18.84 51.46 -8.85
N HIS A 1119 18.75 51.11 -10.14
CA HIS A 1119 19.44 49.96 -10.75
C HIS A 1119 20.98 50.12 -10.77
N ALA A 1120 21.69 48.98 -10.70
CA ALA A 1120 22.92 48.73 -11.46
C ALA A 1120 23.06 47.22 -11.71
N THR A 1121 23.84 46.81 -12.73
CA THR A 1121 23.97 45.42 -13.21
C THR A 1121 25.42 44.95 -13.26
N ARG A 1122 25.62 43.62 -13.22
CA ARG A 1122 26.90 42.89 -13.41
C ARG A 1122 27.92 43.09 -12.26
N VAL A 1123 28.88 42.18 -12.05
CA VAL A 1123 29.25 40.98 -12.84
C VAL A 1123 28.46 39.74 -12.43
#